data_AF-A0A944IM23-F1
#
_entry.id   AF-A0A944IM23-F1
#
_cell.length_a   1.000
_cell.length_b   1.000
_cell.length_c   1.000
_cell.angle_alpha   90.00
_cell.angle_beta   90.00
_cell.angle_gamma   90.00
#
_symmetry.space_group_name_H-M   'P 1'
#
loop_
_entity.id
_entity.type
_entity.pdbx_description
1 polymer ?
#
loop_
_entity_poly.entity_id
_entity_poly.type
_entity_poly.pdbx_seq_one_letter_code
_entity_poly.pdbx_strand_id
1 'polypeptide(L)'
;MPKIPLPDDPAARVLVSADLTGEAPWLDPDRPVPAHHVLRAAGQRRLDRADVTARLTELGYRVPPPELLASLTDDDTKLLTRDLDGRPPWLTTADFPYLRAHVLRAARKLGRPPAELADRCAALGLALPGSDRLPESVDDDDLKLISPRLSGRPWLCEEDAPRLRSLAILAAVQLKRPPGELADRLAELGYRAPSPDTFPDRAEDDDRHLVLKKSGFLLADTEPVPLGHALRVLPSLRHRTDAPKTPRESAAAVAALGERFTALGFRVGPGLAETGPDDLVLVSEGLDGQAPWLDAGQPVPLHHVLRFAQAHGRDPHKVIARLRDLGHRRLPDGPPAGSVTAEDLDLIEGVWRGRTSRPQQHGPDLLPHLLVVCVRTGRAPAEAADRLRRLGYALPARGVPAEARESDLRLISPPVQDDSAPWISWAEPVPVGHVLYRAHSEGMNVGAVVARLRELGHDRVPELPDRVVTDDDLRLITDQREGGPAPLTDTVPYGRVVRAAEEAGTGVLEAAQRYRELGYTDVVLPDDPSAGPVGAGAAALVRTDTGWLDPDALVPPRHIIRRARAEGTGPAGIGRRLRALGYRHLPGSLPEESHPDDLEIISQYGLGKEFLDPGRPVDRAHPRDVAHRLGISAYEVASRLVALGHRLPFVPLPEDALILSQNADGDAPWVLSGDAGLGHVLRAARVLGRTPAEIDERLGEYGYAQHTLPELDGFDDVDILVLSQGLDGRAPWLPWRRTPAVEHVLRAARATGDSPVAIAERLTRLGHAVELPVTADADDLEVALALPKPNGPLKMEEVLTVVGRLGLSPAETARRLTALGVGIPDVTYPDRRPAPTRPRRP
;
A
#
# COMPACT_ATOMS: atom_id res chain seq x y z
N MET A 1 -2.52 -36.61 -2.58
CA MET A 1 -1.56 -36.61 -3.71
C MET A 1 -2.33 -36.87 -4.99
N PRO A 2 -2.10 -36.14 -6.10
CA PRO A 2 -2.83 -36.36 -7.33
C PRO A 2 -2.58 -37.79 -7.85
N LYS A 3 -3.65 -38.47 -8.29
CA LYS A 3 -3.57 -39.83 -8.87
C LYS A 3 -2.99 -39.83 -10.30
N ILE A 4 -2.95 -38.67 -10.95
CA ILE A 4 -2.32 -38.46 -12.26
C ILE A 4 -0.98 -37.75 -12.03
N PRO A 5 0.14 -38.22 -12.62
CA PRO A 5 1.40 -37.50 -12.56
C PRO A 5 1.24 -36.10 -13.15
N LEU A 6 1.77 -35.08 -12.46
CA LEU A 6 1.74 -33.71 -12.97
C LEU A 6 2.48 -33.63 -14.31
N PRO A 7 1.95 -32.93 -15.31
CA PRO A 7 2.61 -32.83 -16.61
C PRO A 7 3.96 -32.11 -16.47
N ASP A 8 4.97 -32.56 -17.20
CA ASP A 8 6.29 -31.91 -17.20
C ASP A 8 6.30 -30.58 -17.98
N ASP A 9 5.36 -30.42 -18.91
CA ASP A 9 5.15 -29.21 -19.70
C ASP A 9 4.58 -28.06 -18.83
N PRO A 10 5.29 -26.91 -18.70
CA PRO A 10 4.81 -25.75 -17.96
C PRO A 10 3.47 -25.18 -18.46
N ALA A 11 3.17 -25.28 -19.76
CA ALA A 11 1.91 -24.79 -20.31
C ALA A 11 0.73 -25.67 -19.85
N ALA A 12 0.92 -27.00 -19.88
CA ALA A 12 -0.03 -27.97 -19.32
C ALA A 12 -0.18 -27.81 -17.79
N ARG A 13 0.91 -27.54 -17.05
CA ARG A 13 0.84 -27.26 -15.59
C ARG A 13 -0.07 -26.09 -15.27
N VAL A 14 0.01 -25.01 -16.06
CA VAL A 14 -0.88 -23.86 -15.91
C VAL A 14 -2.34 -24.28 -16.10
N LEU A 15 -2.67 -25.04 -17.15
CA LEU A 15 -4.03 -25.50 -17.40
C LEU A 15 -4.59 -26.41 -16.30
N VAL A 16 -3.76 -27.18 -15.60
CA VAL A 16 -4.23 -28.07 -14.53
C VAL A 16 -4.19 -27.44 -13.13
N SER A 17 -3.63 -26.23 -13.00
CA SER A 17 -3.67 -25.46 -11.75
C SER A 17 -5.01 -24.77 -11.57
N ALA A 18 -5.60 -24.87 -10.38
CA ALA A 18 -6.93 -24.37 -10.08
C ALA A 18 -7.08 -22.86 -10.26
N ASP A 19 -5.99 -22.09 -10.25
CA ASP A 19 -5.95 -20.64 -10.47
C ASP A 19 -5.14 -20.21 -11.72
N LEU A 20 -4.77 -21.16 -12.59
CA LEU A 20 -4.00 -20.90 -13.82
C LEU A 20 -2.64 -20.21 -13.57
N THR A 21 -2.02 -20.49 -12.43
CA THR A 21 -0.69 -19.99 -12.04
C THR A 21 0.44 -20.96 -12.39
N GLY A 22 0.10 -22.23 -12.68
CA GLY A 22 1.10 -23.30 -12.79
C GLY A 22 1.58 -23.81 -11.43
N GLU A 23 0.90 -23.44 -10.35
CA GLU A 23 1.18 -23.83 -8.97
C GLU A 23 -0.05 -24.50 -8.32
N ALA A 24 0.14 -25.16 -7.19
CA ALA A 24 -0.97 -25.73 -6.42
C ALA A 24 -1.93 -24.62 -5.91
N PRO A 25 -3.23 -24.92 -5.70
CA PRO A 25 -3.86 -26.24 -5.78
C PRO A 25 -4.12 -26.71 -7.23
N TRP A 26 -4.04 -28.02 -7.47
CA TRP A 26 -4.30 -28.63 -8.78
C TRP A 26 -5.77 -29.06 -8.90
N LEU A 27 -6.30 -29.10 -10.12
CA LEU A 27 -7.62 -29.66 -10.40
C LEU A 27 -7.69 -31.14 -9.97
N ASP A 28 -8.82 -31.54 -9.40
CA ASP A 28 -9.11 -32.92 -9.02
C ASP A 28 -9.53 -33.74 -10.26
N PRO A 29 -8.76 -34.75 -10.70
CA PRO A 29 -9.09 -35.54 -11.90
C PRO A 29 -10.35 -36.42 -11.71
N ASP A 30 -10.73 -36.70 -10.46
CA ASP A 30 -11.94 -37.45 -10.13
C ASP A 30 -13.20 -36.56 -10.20
N ARG A 31 -13.07 -35.27 -10.51
CA ARG A 31 -14.17 -34.34 -10.73
C ARG A 31 -14.13 -33.77 -12.15
N PRO A 32 -15.29 -33.52 -12.78
CA PRO A 32 -15.32 -32.75 -14.03
C PRO A 32 -14.71 -31.36 -13.83
N VAL A 33 -13.91 -30.90 -14.79
CA VAL A 33 -13.37 -29.54 -14.82
C VAL A 33 -14.54 -28.56 -14.94
N PRO A 34 -14.64 -27.54 -14.06
CA PRO A 34 -15.71 -26.56 -14.15
C PRO A 34 -15.66 -25.73 -15.44
N ALA A 35 -16.82 -25.35 -16.00
CA ALA A 35 -16.89 -24.54 -17.21
C ALA A 35 -16.23 -23.15 -17.05
N HIS A 36 -16.29 -22.54 -15.85
CA HIS A 36 -15.57 -21.29 -15.58
C HIS A 36 -14.05 -21.42 -15.75
N HIS A 37 -13.48 -22.58 -15.41
CA HIS A 37 -12.05 -22.81 -15.53
C HIS A 37 -11.63 -22.82 -17.00
N VAL A 38 -12.42 -23.49 -17.85
CA VAL A 38 -12.20 -23.52 -19.31
C VAL A 38 -12.31 -22.12 -19.92
N LEU A 39 -13.35 -21.35 -19.55
CA LEU A 39 -13.51 -19.96 -20.01
C LEU A 39 -12.35 -19.06 -19.58
N ARG A 40 -11.93 -19.17 -18.32
CA ARG A 40 -10.82 -18.40 -17.78
C ARG A 40 -9.50 -18.76 -18.46
N ALA A 41 -9.26 -20.05 -18.70
CA ALA A 41 -8.07 -20.52 -19.40
C ALA A 41 -8.04 -20.01 -20.85
N ALA A 42 -9.17 -20.09 -21.55
CA ALA A 42 -9.34 -19.55 -22.91
C ALA A 42 -9.06 -18.04 -22.93
N GLY A 43 -9.67 -17.27 -22.03
CA GLY A 43 -9.48 -15.81 -21.96
C GLY A 43 -8.07 -15.40 -21.55
N GLN A 44 -7.49 -16.02 -20.51
CA GLN A 44 -6.16 -15.69 -19.99
C GLN A 44 -5.05 -16.07 -20.96
N ARG A 45 -5.21 -17.17 -21.70
CA ARG A 45 -4.21 -17.67 -22.66
C ARG A 45 -4.51 -17.27 -24.10
N ARG A 46 -5.63 -16.59 -24.36
CA ARG A 46 -6.13 -16.26 -25.71
C ARG A 46 -6.25 -17.50 -26.61
N LEU A 47 -6.74 -18.60 -26.05
CA LEU A 47 -6.97 -19.87 -26.74
C LEU A 47 -8.45 -20.05 -27.05
N ASP A 48 -8.77 -20.88 -28.04
CA ASP A 48 -10.15 -21.33 -28.24
C ASP A 48 -10.59 -22.25 -27.08
N ARG A 49 -11.88 -22.21 -26.73
CA ARG A 49 -12.47 -23.10 -25.72
C ARG A 49 -12.31 -24.57 -26.13
N ALA A 50 -12.39 -24.87 -27.43
CA ALA A 50 -12.16 -26.20 -28.00
C ALA A 50 -10.71 -26.67 -27.78
N ASP A 51 -9.74 -25.78 -27.94
CA ASP A 51 -8.32 -26.12 -27.75
C ASP A 51 -8.01 -26.41 -26.28
N VAL A 52 -8.54 -25.58 -25.37
CA VAL A 52 -8.38 -25.79 -23.92
C VAL A 52 -9.01 -27.13 -23.50
N THR A 53 -10.20 -27.44 -24.00
CA THR A 53 -10.87 -28.71 -23.66
C THR A 53 -10.20 -29.93 -24.27
N ALA A 54 -9.73 -29.84 -25.51
CA ALA A 54 -8.93 -30.89 -26.14
C ALA A 54 -7.66 -31.17 -25.31
N ARG A 55 -6.96 -30.11 -24.89
CA ARG A 55 -5.74 -30.24 -24.08
C ARG A 55 -6.00 -30.82 -22.69
N LEU A 56 -7.06 -30.39 -22.01
CA LEU A 56 -7.44 -30.97 -20.71
C LEU A 56 -7.86 -32.45 -20.84
N THR A 57 -8.56 -32.81 -21.91
CA THR A 57 -8.96 -34.19 -22.20
C THR A 57 -7.74 -35.08 -22.44
N GLU A 58 -6.76 -34.61 -23.21
CA GLU A 58 -5.48 -35.29 -23.43
C GLU A 58 -4.72 -35.56 -22.13
N LEU A 59 -4.80 -34.61 -21.18
CA LEU A 59 -4.20 -34.72 -19.84
C LEU A 59 -5.01 -35.61 -18.88
N GLY A 60 -6.08 -36.26 -19.35
CA GLY A 60 -6.89 -37.21 -18.57
C GLY A 60 -7.96 -36.55 -17.70
N TYR A 61 -8.23 -35.26 -17.88
CA TYR A 61 -9.30 -34.56 -17.16
C TYR A 61 -10.64 -34.70 -17.87
N ARG A 62 -11.71 -34.87 -17.10
CA ARG A 62 -13.09 -34.86 -17.63
C ARG A 62 -13.55 -33.42 -17.85
N VAL A 63 -13.76 -33.01 -19.10
CA VAL A 63 -14.18 -31.65 -19.45
C VAL A 63 -15.72 -31.52 -19.52
N PRO A 64 -16.28 -30.31 -19.40
CA PRO A 64 -17.71 -30.09 -19.60
C PRO A 64 -18.19 -30.49 -21.00
N PRO A 65 -19.48 -30.86 -21.18
CA PRO A 65 -20.04 -31.17 -22.49
C PRO A 65 -19.90 -29.99 -23.47
N PRO A 66 -19.60 -30.22 -24.76
CA PRO A 66 -19.47 -29.16 -25.76
C PRO A 66 -20.71 -28.27 -25.87
N GLU A 67 -21.90 -28.85 -25.67
CA GLU A 67 -23.18 -28.13 -25.73
C GLU A 67 -23.27 -27.04 -24.65
N LEU A 68 -22.74 -27.33 -23.45
CA LEU A 68 -22.67 -26.36 -22.36
C LEU A 68 -21.73 -25.21 -22.74
N LEU A 69 -20.55 -25.51 -23.28
CA LEU A 69 -19.54 -24.51 -23.65
C LEU A 69 -19.98 -23.63 -24.83
N ALA A 70 -20.75 -24.19 -25.76
CA ALA A 70 -21.35 -23.46 -26.87
C ALA A 70 -22.46 -22.49 -26.40
N SER A 71 -23.13 -22.80 -25.29
CA SER A 71 -24.16 -21.93 -24.69
C SER A 71 -23.61 -20.76 -23.85
N LEU A 72 -22.28 -20.66 -23.70
CA LEU A 72 -21.63 -19.62 -22.90
C LEU A 72 -21.46 -18.32 -23.69
N THR A 73 -21.92 -17.22 -23.11
CA THR A 73 -21.98 -15.89 -23.69
C THR A 73 -20.80 -15.01 -23.24
N ASP A 74 -20.70 -13.82 -23.81
CA ASP A 74 -19.73 -12.81 -23.36
C ASP A 74 -20.02 -12.32 -21.94
N ASP A 75 -21.28 -12.34 -21.51
CA ASP A 75 -21.66 -11.95 -20.16
C ASP A 75 -21.18 -12.98 -19.12
N ASP A 76 -21.15 -14.28 -19.47
CA ASP A 76 -20.50 -15.29 -18.62
C ASP A 76 -19.01 -15.00 -18.48
N THR A 77 -18.37 -14.52 -19.54
CA THR A 77 -16.95 -14.13 -19.49
C THR A 77 -16.75 -12.91 -18.59
N LYS A 78 -17.63 -11.90 -18.67
CA LYS A 78 -17.62 -10.76 -17.74
C LYS A 78 -17.87 -11.18 -16.30
N LEU A 79 -18.78 -12.12 -16.04
CA LEU A 79 -19.05 -12.65 -14.71
C LEU A 79 -17.81 -13.27 -14.06
N LEU A 80 -16.84 -13.75 -14.85
CA LEU A 80 -15.61 -14.35 -14.35
C LEU A 80 -14.47 -13.35 -14.12
N THR A 81 -14.68 -12.05 -14.32
CA THR A 81 -13.65 -11.03 -14.06
C THR A 81 -14.00 -10.13 -12.89
N ARG A 82 -13.00 -9.76 -12.07
CA ARG A 82 -13.21 -8.94 -10.86
C ARG A 82 -13.84 -7.58 -11.17
N ASP A 83 -13.59 -7.06 -12.36
CA ASP A 83 -14.10 -5.77 -12.80
C ASP A 83 -15.32 -5.86 -13.72
N LEU A 84 -15.80 -7.07 -14.02
CA LEU A 84 -16.99 -7.33 -14.84
C LEU A 84 -16.90 -6.72 -16.24
N ASP A 85 -15.74 -6.84 -16.85
CA ASP A 85 -15.36 -6.25 -18.14
C ASP A 85 -14.86 -7.30 -19.14
N GLY A 86 -14.80 -8.57 -18.74
CA GLY A 86 -14.30 -9.68 -19.56
C GLY A 86 -12.78 -9.66 -19.72
N ARG A 87 -12.05 -8.82 -18.96
CA ARG A 87 -10.59 -8.72 -18.97
C ARG A 87 -9.99 -9.12 -17.62
N PRO A 88 -8.72 -9.57 -17.58
CA PRO A 88 -8.02 -9.78 -16.32
C PRO A 88 -8.07 -8.53 -15.42
N PRO A 89 -8.15 -8.67 -14.08
CA PRO A 89 -7.95 -9.91 -13.33
C PRO A 89 -9.20 -10.79 -13.24
N TRP A 90 -9.00 -12.09 -13.48
CA TRP A 90 -10.04 -13.12 -13.36
C TRP A 90 -10.32 -13.47 -11.89
N LEU A 91 -11.53 -13.96 -11.61
CA LEU A 91 -11.86 -14.53 -10.31
C LEU A 91 -10.99 -15.76 -10.03
N THR A 92 -10.42 -15.80 -8.84
CA THR A 92 -9.67 -16.95 -8.32
C THR A 92 -10.44 -17.65 -7.20
N THR A 93 -9.95 -18.81 -6.77
CA THR A 93 -10.51 -19.53 -5.63
C THR A 93 -10.58 -18.67 -4.35
N ALA A 94 -9.64 -17.73 -4.19
CA ALA A 94 -9.62 -16.76 -3.10
C ALA A 94 -10.77 -15.73 -3.16
N ASP A 95 -11.40 -15.54 -4.33
CA ASP A 95 -12.52 -14.62 -4.51
C ASP A 95 -13.88 -15.28 -4.22
N PHE A 96 -13.94 -16.61 -4.12
CA PHE A 96 -15.20 -17.36 -3.95
C PHE A 96 -15.98 -17.02 -2.68
N PRO A 97 -15.35 -16.73 -1.51
CA PRO A 97 -16.08 -16.24 -0.35
C PRO A 97 -16.89 -14.96 -0.61
N TYR A 98 -16.54 -14.20 -1.66
CA TYR A 98 -17.18 -12.94 -2.05
C TYR A 98 -18.15 -13.08 -3.24
N LEU A 99 -18.43 -14.31 -3.69
CA LEU A 99 -19.20 -14.56 -4.91
C LEU A 99 -20.61 -13.95 -4.85
N ARG A 100 -21.25 -13.93 -3.67
CA ARG A 100 -22.57 -13.28 -3.48
C ARG A 100 -22.51 -11.80 -3.85
N ALA A 101 -21.58 -11.07 -3.26
CA ALA A 101 -21.42 -9.64 -3.51
C ALA A 101 -21.04 -9.36 -4.97
N HIS A 102 -20.21 -10.23 -5.55
CA HIS A 102 -19.86 -10.17 -6.96
C HIS A 102 -21.09 -10.31 -7.88
N VAL A 103 -21.98 -11.27 -7.61
CA VAL A 103 -23.24 -11.46 -8.35
C VAL A 103 -24.17 -10.27 -8.21
N LEU A 104 -24.33 -9.71 -7.00
CA LEU A 104 -25.17 -8.52 -6.77
C LEU A 104 -24.63 -7.30 -7.54
N ARG A 105 -23.31 -7.12 -7.56
CA ARG A 105 -22.67 -6.08 -8.38
C ARG A 105 -22.83 -6.34 -9.87
N ALA A 106 -22.69 -7.57 -10.31
CA ALA A 106 -22.92 -7.95 -11.70
C ALA A 106 -24.35 -7.66 -12.14
N ALA A 107 -25.33 -7.94 -11.29
CA ALA A 107 -26.74 -7.64 -11.53
C ALA A 107 -26.94 -6.15 -11.81
N ARG A 108 -26.36 -5.28 -10.97
CA ARG A 108 -26.40 -3.83 -11.16
C ARG A 108 -25.67 -3.37 -12.42
N LYS A 109 -24.45 -3.87 -12.68
CA LYS A 109 -23.61 -3.42 -13.81
C LYS A 109 -24.13 -3.90 -15.17
N LEU A 110 -24.63 -5.13 -15.22
CA LEU A 110 -25.13 -5.77 -16.45
C LEU A 110 -26.63 -5.53 -16.66
N GLY A 111 -27.35 -5.01 -15.65
CA GLY A 111 -28.78 -4.75 -15.73
C GLY A 111 -29.61 -6.03 -15.79
N ARG A 112 -29.20 -7.08 -15.07
CA ARG A 112 -29.84 -8.41 -15.06
C ARG A 112 -30.28 -8.79 -13.64
N PRO A 113 -31.34 -9.60 -13.47
CA PRO A 113 -31.76 -10.06 -12.14
C PRO A 113 -30.65 -10.87 -11.44
N PRO A 114 -30.40 -10.66 -10.13
CA PRO A 114 -29.43 -11.44 -9.37
C PRO A 114 -29.63 -12.96 -9.44
N ALA A 115 -30.90 -13.43 -9.39
CA ALA A 115 -31.22 -14.85 -9.49
C ALA A 115 -30.77 -15.46 -10.82
N GLU A 116 -30.99 -14.76 -11.95
CA GLU A 116 -30.52 -15.20 -13.27
C GLU A 116 -28.99 -15.33 -13.29
N LEU A 117 -28.27 -14.33 -12.78
CA LEU A 117 -26.81 -14.37 -12.74
C LEU A 117 -26.26 -15.43 -11.78
N ALA A 118 -26.95 -15.71 -10.67
CA ALA A 118 -26.60 -16.80 -9.78
C ALA A 118 -26.79 -18.17 -10.45
N ASP A 119 -27.86 -18.36 -11.22
CA ASP A 119 -28.08 -19.57 -12.01
C ASP A 119 -27.02 -19.73 -13.11
N ARG A 120 -26.62 -18.62 -13.76
CA ARG A 120 -25.48 -18.62 -14.70
C ARG A 120 -24.18 -19.00 -14.01
N CYS A 121 -23.86 -18.42 -12.85
CA CYS A 121 -22.71 -18.81 -12.05
C CYS A 121 -22.74 -20.30 -11.68
N ALA A 122 -23.91 -20.83 -11.27
CA ALA A 122 -24.08 -22.25 -10.97
C ALA A 122 -23.83 -23.14 -12.21
N ALA A 123 -24.34 -22.76 -13.38
CA ALA A 123 -24.07 -23.43 -14.65
C ALA A 123 -22.57 -23.40 -15.03
N LEU A 124 -21.84 -22.37 -14.61
CA LEU A 124 -20.38 -22.25 -14.76
C LEU A 124 -19.59 -23.06 -13.72
N GLY A 125 -20.25 -23.72 -12.76
CA GLY A 125 -19.63 -24.45 -11.66
C GLY A 125 -19.24 -23.58 -10.46
N LEU A 126 -19.77 -22.36 -10.37
CA LEU A 126 -19.65 -21.43 -9.24
C LEU A 126 -20.99 -21.36 -8.49
N ALA A 127 -21.30 -22.41 -7.74
CA ALA A 127 -22.56 -22.49 -7.00
C ALA A 127 -22.59 -21.46 -5.85
N LEU A 128 -23.62 -20.61 -5.84
CA LEU A 128 -23.88 -19.68 -4.76
C LEU A 128 -24.89 -20.31 -3.79
N PRO A 129 -24.54 -20.54 -2.51
CA PRO A 129 -25.50 -21.05 -1.53
C PRO A 129 -26.70 -20.10 -1.40
N GLY A 130 -27.93 -20.62 -1.32
CA GLY A 130 -29.11 -19.78 -1.08
C GLY A 130 -29.42 -18.77 -2.19
N SER A 131 -29.18 -19.13 -3.46
CA SER A 131 -29.52 -18.31 -4.63
C SER A 131 -31.03 -18.06 -4.78
N ASP A 132 -31.86 -18.91 -4.18
CA ASP A 132 -33.33 -18.80 -4.07
C ASP A 132 -33.79 -17.59 -3.25
N ARG A 133 -32.88 -16.95 -2.51
CA ARG A 133 -33.16 -15.83 -1.60
C ARG A 133 -32.60 -14.50 -2.06
N LEU A 134 -32.14 -14.40 -3.31
CA LEU A 134 -31.66 -13.14 -3.86
C LEU A 134 -32.83 -12.22 -4.25
N PRO A 135 -32.67 -10.89 -4.15
CA PRO A 135 -33.75 -9.97 -4.51
C PRO A 135 -33.94 -9.93 -6.03
N GLU A 136 -35.09 -9.40 -6.47
CA GLU A 136 -35.36 -9.17 -7.89
C GLU A 136 -34.46 -8.07 -8.49
N SER A 137 -34.07 -7.07 -7.68
CA SER A 137 -33.22 -5.96 -8.10
C SER A 137 -32.27 -5.48 -6.99
N VAL A 138 -31.18 -4.83 -7.41
CA VAL A 138 -30.11 -4.29 -6.55
C VAL A 138 -29.86 -2.85 -6.97
N ASP A 139 -29.78 -1.94 -6.00
CA ASP A 139 -29.48 -0.52 -6.22
C ASP A 139 -28.05 -0.14 -5.77
N ASP A 140 -27.70 1.14 -5.89
CA ASP A 140 -26.36 1.62 -5.55
C ASP A 140 -26.12 1.69 -4.03
N ASP A 141 -27.17 1.74 -3.22
CA ASP A 141 -27.08 1.72 -1.75
C ASP A 141 -26.86 0.29 -1.24
N ASP A 142 -27.45 -0.72 -1.89
CA ASP A 142 -27.16 -2.13 -1.64
C ASP A 142 -25.68 -2.45 -1.84
N LEU A 143 -25.06 -1.90 -2.91
CA LEU A 143 -23.63 -2.08 -3.18
C LEU A 143 -22.74 -1.44 -2.12
N LYS A 144 -23.16 -0.31 -1.54
CA LYS A 144 -22.47 0.27 -0.38
C LYS A 144 -22.64 -0.62 0.84
N LEU A 145 -23.86 -1.08 1.09
CA LEU A 145 -24.24 -1.89 2.24
C LEU A 145 -23.49 -3.23 2.29
N ILE A 146 -23.16 -3.83 1.15
CA ILE A 146 -22.37 -5.07 1.06
C ILE A 146 -20.85 -4.86 1.04
N SER A 147 -20.37 -3.68 1.44
CA SER A 147 -18.95 -3.34 1.55
C SER A 147 -18.61 -2.95 3.00
N PRO A 148 -17.59 -3.54 3.66
CA PRO A 148 -17.28 -3.31 5.08
C PRO A 148 -16.98 -1.85 5.48
N ARG A 149 -16.68 -0.99 4.51
CA ARG A 149 -16.40 0.45 4.71
C ARG A 149 -17.37 1.36 3.95
N LEU A 150 -18.45 0.80 3.42
CA LEU A 150 -19.44 1.55 2.61
C LEU A 150 -18.81 2.30 1.41
N SER A 151 -17.61 1.89 1.00
CA SER A 151 -16.83 2.42 -0.13
C SER A 151 -17.13 1.70 -1.43
N GLY A 152 -17.93 0.63 -1.38
CA GLY A 152 -18.21 -0.23 -2.51
C GLY A 152 -17.07 -1.17 -2.88
N ARG A 153 -16.00 -1.29 -2.06
CA ARG A 153 -14.95 -2.35 -2.04
C ARG A 153 -14.10 -2.20 -0.75
N PRO A 154 -13.53 -3.27 -0.15
CA PRO A 154 -13.71 -4.69 -0.47
C PRO A 154 -15.15 -5.16 -0.20
N TRP A 155 -15.50 -6.38 -0.61
CA TRP A 155 -16.85 -6.91 -0.48
C TRP A 155 -17.02 -7.75 0.79
N LEU A 156 -18.24 -7.88 1.29
CA LEU A 156 -18.55 -8.84 2.36
C LEU A 156 -18.43 -10.27 1.85
N CYS A 157 -17.89 -11.15 2.69
CA CYS A 157 -17.99 -12.60 2.52
C CYS A 157 -19.00 -13.20 3.49
N GLU A 158 -19.37 -14.46 3.29
CA GLU A 158 -20.32 -15.15 4.18
C GLU A 158 -19.78 -15.33 5.61
N GLU A 159 -18.45 -15.33 5.79
CA GLU A 159 -17.79 -15.39 7.09
C GLU A 159 -17.86 -14.06 7.87
N ASP A 160 -18.27 -12.97 7.23
CA ASP A 160 -18.47 -11.67 7.89
C ASP A 160 -19.79 -11.58 8.67
N ALA A 161 -20.57 -12.67 8.75
CA ALA A 161 -21.82 -12.72 9.53
C ALA A 161 -21.71 -12.13 10.96
N PRO A 162 -20.63 -12.39 11.73
CA PRO A 162 -20.46 -11.78 13.06
C PRO A 162 -20.32 -10.25 13.05
N ARG A 163 -20.07 -9.61 11.91
CA ARG A 163 -19.83 -8.16 11.77
C ARG A 163 -21.02 -7.42 11.18
N LEU A 164 -22.07 -8.11 10.75
CA LEU A 164 -23.22 -7.51 10.07
C LEU A 164 -23.99 -6.52 10.96
N ARG A 165 -24.05 -6.75 12.28
CA ARG A 165 -24.60 -5.78 13.24
C ARG A 165 -23.89 -4.42 13.16
N SER A 166 -22.57 -4.47 13.29
CA SER A 166 -21.71 -3.29 13.22
C SER A 166 -21.81 -2.59 11.87
N LEU A 167 -21.95 -3.35 10.79
CA LEU A 167 -22.14 -2.81 9.45
C LEU A 167 -23.49 -2.10 9.30
N ALA A 168 -24.58 -2.71 9.75
CA ALA A 168 -25.91 -2.11 9.70
C ALA A 168 -25.96 -0.78 10.48
N ILE A 169 -25.32 -0.72 11.65
CA ILE A 169 -25.19 0.51 12.44
C ILE A 169 -24.34 1.56 11.72
N LEU A 170 -23.19 1.18 11.16
CA LEU A 170 -22.34 2.11 10.40
C LEU A 170 -23.06 2.67 9.17
N ALA A 171 -23.78 1.80 8.45
CA ALA A 171 -24.59 2.15 7.29
C ALA A 171 -25.76 3.06 7.67
N ALA A 172 -26.40 2.82 8.82
CA ALA A 172 -27.49 3.65 9.33
C ALA A 172 -27.05 5.10 9.54
N VAL A 173 -25.86 5.30 10.11
CA VAL A 173 -25.27 6.64 10.29
C VAL A 173 -25.00 7.31 8.94
N GLN A 174 -24.36 6.60 8.00
CA GLN A 174 -23.95 7.19 6.73
C GLN A 174 -25.11 7.45 5.77
N LEU A 175 -26.07 6.53 5.70
CA LEU A 175 -27.23 6.59 4.80
C LEU A 175 -28.43 7.27 5.46
N LYS A 176 -28.36 7.59 6.75
CA LYS A 176 -29.44 8.21 7.54
C LYS A 176 -30.74 7.40 7.52
N ARG A 177 -30.62 6.07 7.56
CA ARG A 177 -31.74 5.10 7.59
C ARG A 177 -31.74 4.33 8.91
N PRO A 178 -32.89 3.81 9.37
CA PRO A 178 -32.96 2.94 10.55
C PRO A 178 -32.06 1.70 10.39
N PRO A 179 -31.27 1.32 11.42
CA PRO A 179 -30.39 0.15 11.34
C PRO A 179 -31.17 -1.17 11.19
N GLY A 180 -32.39 -1.27 11.74
CA GLY A 180 -33.26 -2.43 11.53
C GLY A 180 -33.65 -2.63 10.06
N GLU A 181 -33.99 -1.54 9.36
CA GLU A 181 -34.31 -1.57 7.91
C GLU A 181 -33.12 -2.01 7.07
N LEU A 182 -31.90 -1.59 7.43
CA LEU A 182 -30.68 -2.02 6.75
C LEU A 182 -30.32 -3.47 7.07
N ALA A 183 -30.65 -3.97 8.26
CA ALA A 183 -30.49 -5.38 8.61
C ALA A 183 -31.48 -6.27 7.83
N ASP A 184 -32.74 -5.85 7.70
CA ASP A 184 -33.71 -6.49 6.80
C ASP A 184 -33.20 -6.52 5.37
N ARG A 185 -32.69 -5.37 4.88
CA ARG A 185 -32.15 -5.31 3.52
C ARG A 185 -30.95 -6.24 3.34
N LEU A 186 -30.04 -6.34 4.32
CA LEU A 186 -28.95 -7.32 4.28
C LEU A 186 -29.47 -8.77 4.24
N ALA A 187 -30.58 -9.07 4.93
CA ALA A 187 -31.22 -10.38 4.89
C ALA A 187 -31.85 -10.68 3.51
N GLU A 188 -32.52 -9.69 2.89
CA GLU A 188 -33.03 -9.76 1.52
C GLU A 188 -31.91 -9.94 0.49
N LEU A 189 -30.72 -9.38 0.73
CA LEU A 189 -29.53 -9.60 -0.10
C LEU A 189 -28.90 -11.00 0.10
N GLY A 190 -29.47 -11.82 0.99
CA GLY A 190 -29.06 -13.19 1.24
C GLY A 190 -27.98 -13.37 2.31
N TYR A 191 -27.68 -12.34 3.11
CA TYR A 191 -26.79 -12.45 4.27
C TYR A 191 -27.54 -12.85 5.53
N ARG A 192 -26.87 -13.52 6.47
CA ARG A 192 -27.45 -13.86 7.78
C ARG A 192 -27.34 -12.68 8.75
N ALA A 193 -28.10 -11.63 8.50
CA ALA A 193 -28.13 -10.44 9.36
C ALA A 193 -28.87 -10.71 10.69
N PRO A 194 -28.55 -9.96 11.77
CA PRO A 194 -29.33 -10.00 13.00
C PRO A 194 -30.77 -9.51 12.78
N SER A 195 -31.68 -9.97 13.62
CA SER A 195 -33.11 -9.59 13.52
C SER A 195 -33.30 -8.07 13.71
N PRO A 196 -34.14 -7.40 12.91
CA PRO A 196 -34.34 -5.94 12.92
C PRO A 196 -34.79 -5.38 14.27
N ASP A 197 -35.60 -6.13 15.00
CA ASP A 197 -36.12 -5.80 16.33
C ASP A 197 -35.04 -5.76 17.41
N THR A 198 -33.83 -6.23 17.11
CA THR A 198 -32.66 -6.16 18.00
C THR A 198 -31.82 -4.89 17.82
N PHE A 199 -32.27 -3.97 16.96
CA PHE A 199 -31.63 -2.68 16.73
C PHE A 199 -32.48 -1.53 17.30
N PRO A 200 -31.87 -0.39 17.67
CA PRO A 200 -32.63 0.79 18.02
C PRO A 200 -33.28 1.43 16.78
N ASP A 201 -34.32 2.24 16.99
CA ASP A 201 -35.01 2.94 15.90
C ASP A 201 -34.08 3.86 15.08
N ARG A 202 -33.03 4.42 15.73
CA ARG A 202 -32.06 5.31 15.10
C ARG A 202 -30.64 5.07 15.63
N ALA A 203 -29.68 5.07 14.70
CA ALA A 203 -28.27 5.18 15.02
C ALA A 203 -27.86 6.65 15.16
N GLU A 204 -26.97 6.93 16.09
CA GLU A 204 -26.39 8.25 16.32
C GLU A 204 -25.03 8.35 15.62
N ASP A 205 -24.62 9.56 15.24
CA ASP A 205 -23.32 9.80 14.57
C ASP A 205 -22.13 9.23 15.36
N ASP A 206 -22.24 9.21 16.69
CA ASP A 206 -21.23 8.70 17.61
C ASP A 206 -21.12 7.16 17.60
N ASP A 207 -22.18 6.44 17.20
CA ASP A 207 -22.19 4.97 17.18
C ASP A 207 -21.17 4.39 16.20
N ARG A 208 -20.79 5.17 15.17
CA ARG A 208 -19.72 4.77 14.23
C ARG A 208 -18.40 4.48 14.95
N HIS A 209 -18.11 5.20 16.04
CA HIS A 209 -16.89 5.01 16.82
C HIS A 209 -16.97 3.78 17.72
N LEU A 210 -18.18 3.42 18.15
CA LEU A 210 -18.46 2.23 18.97
C LEU A 210 -18.26 0.93 18.18
N VAL A 211 -18.65 0.92 16.90
CA VAL A 211 -18.62 -0.30 16.08
C VAL A 211 -17.30 -0.55 15.36
N LEU A 212 -16.33 0.37 15.42
CA LEU A 212 -15.02 0.25 14.77
C LEU A 212 -13.90 -0.07 15.77
N LYS A 213 -13.08 -1.09 15.50
CA LYS A 213 -11.82 -1.39 16.22
C LYS A 213 -10.70 -0.43 15.81
N LYS A 214 -9.59 -0.39 16.58
CA LYS A 214 -8.40 0.45 16.30
C LYS A 214 -7.83 0.23 14.87
N SER A 215 -7.91 -1.00 14.37
CA SER A 215 -7.47 -1.38 13.02
C SER A 215 -8.40 -0.90 11.90
N GLY A 216 -9.51 -0.24 12.22
CA GLY A 216 -10.57 0.11 11.27
C GLY A 216 -11.45 -1.06 10.83
N PHE A 217 -11.38 -2.19 11.54
CA PHE A 217 -12.28 -3.34 11.32
C PHE A 217 -13.53 -3.23 12.18
N LEU A 218 -14.64 -3.79 11.70
CA LEU A 218 -15.91 -3.82 12.44
C LEU A 218 -15.84 -4.74 13.67
N LEU A 219 -16.52 -4.33 14.74
CA LEU A 219 -16.68 -5.11 15.95
C LEU A 219 -17.57 -6.32 15.64
N ALA A 220 -17.22 -7.50 16.16
CA ALA A 220 -18.07 -8.68 16.03
C ALA A 220 -19.10 -8.70 17.16
N ASP A 221 -20.34 -9.10 16.89
CA ASP A 221 -21.40 -9.21 17.90
C ASP A 221 -21.43 -10.58 18.62
N THR A 222 -20.66 -11.54 18.12
CA THR A 222 -20.47 -12.87 18.69
C THR A 222 -19.58 -12.90 19.93
N GLU A 223 -18.89 -11.81 20.26
CA GLU A 223 -18.03 -11.69 21.43
C GLU A 223 -18.53 -10.58 22.36
N PRO A 224 -18.48 -10.76 23.69
CA PRO A 224 -18.77 -9.68 24.61
C PRO A 224 -17.79 -8.52 24.44
N VAL A 225 -18.30 -7.29 24.41
CA VAL A 225 -17.50 -6.07 24.29
C VAL A 225 -16.63 -5.91 25.54
N PRO A 226 -15.30 -5.90 25.42
CA PRO A 226 -14.41 -5.76 26.57
C PRO A 226 -14.27 -4.29 27.00
N LEU A 227 -13.96 -4.06 28.28
CA LEU A 227 -13.70 -2.72 28.83
C LEU A 227 -12.64 -1.95 28.02
N GLY A 228 -11.57 -2.62 27.58
CA GLY A 228 -10.52 -2.00 26.77
C GLY A 228 -11.03 -1.38 25.46
N HIS A 229 -12.10 -1.93 24.87
CA HIS A 229 -12.72 -1.32 23.69
C HIS A 229 -13.50 -0.06 24.04
N ALA A 230 -14.24 -0.04 25.15
CA ALA A 230 -14.94 1.15 25.63
C ALA A 230 -13.98 2.29 26.00
N LEU A 231 -12.90 1.98 26.74
CA LEU A 231 -11.85 2.94 27.11
C LEU A 231 -11.16 3.57 25.89
N ARG A 232 -11.02 2.81 24.80
CA ARG A 232 -10.49 3.31 23.53
C ARG A 232 -11.45 4.27 22.84
N VAL A 233 -12.77 4.04 22.90
CA VAL A 233 -13.76 4.92 22.26
C VAL A 233 -13.99 6.20 23.07
N LEU A 234 -13.83 6.13 24.39
CA LEU A 234 -14.10 7.23 25.31
C LEU A 234 -13.50 8.58 24.86
N PRO A 235 -12.25 8.69 24.36
CA PRO A 235 -11.70 9.94 23.84
C PRO A 235 -12.39 10.49 22.59
N SER A 236 -12.89 9.63 21.70
CA SER A 236 -13.55 10.04 20.45
C SER A 236 -14.92 10.68 20.68
N LEU A 237 -15.53 10.44 21.84
CA LEU A 237 -16.82 11.00 22.25
C LEU A 237 -16.69 12.34 22.99
N ARG A 238 -15.46 12.81 23.25
CA ARG A 238 -15.16 14.06 23.98
C ARG A 238 -15.55 15.34 23.22
N HIS A 239 -16.01 15.26 21.97
CA HIS A 239 -16.43 16.43 21.21
C HIS A 239 -17.78 17.02 21.67
N ARG A 240 -18.52 16.33 22.55
CA ARG A 240 -19.84 16.80 23.06
C ARG A 240 -19.87 17.20 24.54
N THR A 241 -18.88 16.84 25.34
CA THR A 241 -18.85 17.11 26.80
C THR A 241 -17.45 17.52 27.25
N ASP A 242 -17.36 18.30 28.33
CA ASP A 242 -16.10 18.49 29.06
C ASP A 242 -15.49 17.09 29.31
N ALA A 243 -14.26 16.86 28.82
CA ALA A 243 -13.60 15.57 29.01
C ALA A 243 -13.67 15.20 30.51
N PRO A 244 -14.04 13.96 30.87
CA PRO A 244 -14.17 13.58 32.28
C PRO A 244 -12.85 13.88 32.97
N LYS A 245 -12.87 14.77 33.95
CA LYS A 245 -11.68 15.26 34.68
C LYS A 245 -11.40 14.39 35.89
N THR A 246 -12.38 13.58 36.30
CA THR A 246 -12.28 12.71 37.48
C THR A 246 -12.54 11.24 37.13
N PRO A 247 -11.97 10.30 37.90
CA PRO A 247 -12.26 8.87 37.73
C PRO A 247 -13.76 8.53 37.80
N ARG A 248 -14.52 9.28 38.61
CA ARG A 248 -15.96 9.10 38.76
C ARG A 248 -16.74 9.47 37.51
N GLU A 249 -16.37 10.58 36.86
CA GLU A 249 -16.95 10.98 35.58
C GLU A 249 -16.57 9.99 34.47
N SER A 250 -15.32 9.51 34.45
CA SER A 250 -14.89 8.47 33.51
C SER A 250 -15.69 7.18 33.72
N ALA A 251 -15.97 6.77 34.96
CA ALA A 251 -16.75 5.57 35.27
C ALA A 251 -18.20 5.71 34.82
N ALA A 252 -18.81 6.88 35.06
CA ALA A 252 -20.16 7.17 34.58
C ALA A 252 -20.24 7.13 33.05
N ALA A 253 -19.23 7.67 32.35
CA ALA A 253 -19.17 7.64 30.89
C ALA A 253 -18.97 6.21 30.35
N VAL A 254 -18.14 5.39 31.00
CA VAL A 254 -17.97 3.97 30.66
C VAL A 254 -19.26 3.17 30.88
N ALA A 255 -19.99 3.44 31.96
CA ALA A 255 -21.29 2.83 32.20
C ALA A 255 -22.31 3.21 31.10
N ALA A 256 -22.38 4.49 30.73
CA ALA A 256 -23.23 4.97 29.64
C ALA A 256 -22.86 4.33 28.29
N LEU A 257 -21.57 4.08 28.04
CA LEU A 257 -21.11 3.32 26.87
C LEU A 257 -21.61 1.87 26.91
N GLY A 258 -21.56 1.22 28.07
CA GLY A 258 -22.09 -0.13 28.27
C GLY A 258 -23.60 -0.20 27.99
N GLU A 259 -24.37 0.76 28.49
CA GLU A 259 -25.80 0.89 28.18
C GLU A 259 -26.02 1.11 26.67
N ARG A 260 -25.22 1.96 26.03
CA ARG A 260 -25.32 2.20 24.58
C ARG A 260 -24.98 0.96 23.76
N PHE A 261 -23.92 0.21 24.11
CA PHE A 261 -23.61 -1.06 23.45
C PHE A 261 -24.77 -2.06 23.58
N THR A 262 -25.40 -2.12 24.75
CA THR A 262 -26.57 -2.97 25.00
C THR A 262 -27.76 -2.53 24.15
N ALA A 263 -28.02 -1.22 24.05
CA ALA A 263 -29.08 -0.67 23.20
C ALA A 263 -28.85 -0.94 21.70
N LEU A 264 -27.59 -1.01 21.26
CA LEU A 264 -27.19 -1.42 19.91
C LEU A 264 -27.24 -2.95 19.70
N GLY A 265 -27.59 -3.72 20.73
CA GLY A 265 -27.73 -5.17 20.72
C GLY A 265 -26.39 -5.94 20.82
N PHE A 266 -25.32 -5.29 21.28
CA PHE A 266 -24.08 -5.99 21.63
C PHE A 266 -24.15 -6.58 23.04
N ARG A 267 -23.49 -7.72 23.24
CA ARG A 267 -23.27 -8.26 24.58
C ARG A 267 -22.12 -7.51 25.24
N VAL A 268 -22.32 -7.04 26.46
CA VAL A 268 -21.29 -6.34 27.24
C VAL A 268 -20.56 -7.35 28.15
N GLY A 269 -19.22 -7.30 28.17
CA GLY A 269 -18.44 -8.15 29.07
C GLY A 269 -18.58 -7.72 30.54
N PRO A 270 -18.44 -8.64 31.52
CA PRO A 270 -18.62 -8.34 32.94
C PRO A 270 -17.68 -7.23 33.43
N GLY A 271 -16.43 -7.22 32.95
CA GLY A 271 -15.46 -6.18 33.28
C GLY A 271 -15.88 -4.77 32.86
N LEU A 272 -16.72 -4.62 31.83
CA LEU A 272 -17.31 -3.35 31.39
C LEU A 272 -18.63 -3.05 32.13
N ALA A 273 -19.45 -4.06 32.39
CA ALA A 273 -20.72 -3.89 33.11
C ALA A 273 -20.53 -3.50 34.59
N GLU A 274 -19.46 -3.98 35.22
CA GLU A 274 -19.20 -3.83 36.65
C GLU A 274 -18.04 -2.85 36.95
N THR A 275 -17.64 -2.01 35.99
CA THR A 275 -16.50 -1.08 36.17
C THR A 275 -16.84 0.02 37.16
N GLY A 276 -16.06 0.13 38.24
CA GLY A 276 -16.13 1.25 39.20
C GLY A 276 -15.04 2.30 38.99
N PRO A 277 -15.08 3.42 39.74
CA PRO A 277 -14.04 4.46 39.69
C PRO A 277 -12.64 3.92 40.06
N ASP A 278 -12.55 3.03 41.06
CA ASP A 278 -11.29 2.40 41.48
C ASP A 278 -10.69 1.53 40.36
N ASP A 279 -11.54 0.89 39.54
CA ASP A 279 -11.07 0.08 38.41
C ASP A 279 -10.44 0.95 37.33
N LEU A 280 -10.99 2.15 37.09
CA LEU A 280 -10.42 3.09 36.14
C LEU A 280 -9.07 3.63 36.60
N VAL A 281 -8.93 3.91 37.90
CA VAL A 281 -7.63 4.24 38.49
C VAL A 281 -6.66 3.06 38.28
N LEU A 282 -7.11 1.84 38.54
CA LEU A 282 -6.30 0.63 38.36
C LEU A 282 -5.86 0.40 36.90
N VAL A 283 -6.69 0.68 35.90
CA VAL A 283 -6.32 0.47 34.49
C VAL A 283 -5.70 1.69 33.81
N SER A 284 -5.64 2.86 34.45
CA SER A 284 -4.89 4.02 33.96
C SER A 284 -3.39 3.84 34.18
N GLU A 285 -2.53 4.09 33.19
CA GLU A 285 -1.07 3.97 33.33
C GLU A 285 -0.51 4.90 34.44
N GLY A 286 -1.15 6.07 34.63
CA GLY A 286 -0.78 7.05 35.64
C GLY A 286 -1.33 6.79 37.04
N LEU A 287 -2.22 5.81 37.21
CA LEU A 287 -3.03 5.61 38.42
C LEU A 287 -3.82 6.87 38.82
N ASP A 288 -4.34 7.58 37.84
CA ASP A 288 -5.12 8.82 37.98
C ASP A 288 -6.56 8.70 37.47
N GLY A 289 -6.93 7.51 36.94
CA GLY A 289 -8.22 7.25 36.33
C GLY A 289 -8.43 7.98 35.01
N GLN A 290 -7.33 8.37 34.36
CA GLN A 290 -7.31 9.05 33.07
C GLN A 290 -6.48 8.27 32.04
N ALA A 291 -6.68 8.61 30.77
CA ALA A 291 -5.84 8.08 29.70
C ALA A 291 -4.40 8.61 29.84
N PRO A 292 -3.36 7.84 29.46
CA PRO A 292 -3.42 6.56 28.75
C PRO A 292 -3.82 5.37 29.63
N TRP A 293 -4.49 4.38 29.01
CA TRP A 293 -4.98 3.16 29.66
C TRP A 293 -4.08 1.97 29.33
N LEU A 294 -3.93 1.05 30.28
CA LEU A 294 -3.26 -0.23 30.06
C LEU A 294 -3.93 -1.03 28.94
N ASP A 295 -3.13 -1.55 28.01
CA ASP A 295 -3.61 -2.46 26.97
C ASP A 295 -3.78 -3.88 27.54
N ALA A 296 -5.01 -4.41 27.48
CA ALA A 296 -5.34 -5.75 27.96
C ALA A 296 -4.56 -6.89 27.27
N GLY A 297 -4.03 -6.64 26.07
CA GLY A 297 -3.16 -7.57 25.33
C GLY A 297 -1.70 -7.53 25.74
N GLN A 298 -1.26 -6.47 26.43
CA GLN A 298 0.12 -6.30 26.89
C GLN A 298 0.33 -6.84 28.31
N PRO A 299 1.57 -7.23 28.68
CA PRO A 299 1.90 -7.55 30.06
C PRO A 299 1.63 -6.37 30.99
N VAL A 300 0.85 -6.59 32.05
CA VAL A 300 0.68 -5.60 33.10
C VAL A 300 1.97 -5.52 33.92
N PRO A 301 2.60 -4.34 34.07
CA PRO A 301 3.82 -4.23 34.85
C PRO A 301 3.59 -4.52 36.34
N LEU A 302 4.49 -5.29 36.99
CA LEU A 302 4.37 -5.60 38.42
C LEU A 302 4.40 -4.34 39.29
N HIS A 303 5.25 -3.35 38.96
CA HIS A 303 5.31 -2.08 39.69
C HIS A 303 3.96 -1.36 39.73
N HIS A 304 3.17 -1.47 38.66
CA HIS A 304 1.83 -0.87 38.55
C HIS A 304 0.88 -1.42 39.60
N VAL A 305 0.86 -2.76 39.72
CA VAL A 305 0.06 -3.49 40.72
C VAL A 305 0.48 -3.12 42.13
N LEU A 306 1.79 -3.12 42.41
CA LEU A 306 2.31 -2.84 43.76
C LEU A 306 2.04 -1.39 44.19
N ARG A 307 2.18 -0.43 43.27
CA ARG A 307 1.87 0.98 43.53
C ARG A 307 0.39 1.20 43.79
N PHE A 308 -0.50 0.60 42.99
CA PHE A 308 -1.94 0.69 43.25
C PHE A 308 -2.30 0.06 44.60
N ALA A 309 -1.74 -1.12 44.90
CA ALA A 309 -1.95 -1.84 46.15
C ALA A 309 -1.53 -1.01 47.36
N GLN A 310 -0.35 -0.37 47.31
CA GLN A 310 0.14 0.51 48.37
C GLN A 310 -0.74 1.75 48.53
N ALA A 311 -1.06 2.44 47.44
CA ALA A 311 -1.80 3.70 47.48
C ALA A 311 -3.24 3.53 48.02
N HIS A 312 -3.83 2.36 47.81
CA HIS A 312 -5.22 2.06 48.21
C HIS A 312 -5.32 1.05 49.36
N GLY A 313 -4.20 0.65 49.98
CA GLY A 313 -4.17 -0.32 51.08
C GLY A 313 -4.78 -1.68 50.71
N ARG A 314 -4.56 -2.15 49.48
CA ARG A 314 -5.11 -3.42 48.96
C ARG A 314 -4.03 -4.51 48.94
N ASP A 315 -4.48 -5.76 48.99
CA ASP A 315 -3.63 -6.93 48.77
C ASP A 315 -3.31 -7.04 47.26
N PRO A 316 -2.02 -7.09 46.85
CA PRO A 316 -1.65 -7.24 45.45
C PRO A 316 -2.30 -8.44 44.73
N HIS A 317 -2.57 -9.55 45.42
CA HIS A 317 -3.28 -10.69 44.83
C HIS A 317 -4.70 -10.34 44.43
N LYS A 318 -5.40 -9.53 45.24
CA LYS A 318 -6.76 -9.06 44.94
C LYS A 318 -6.73 -8.07 43.77
N VAL A 319 -5.68 -7.26 43.66
CA VAL A 319 -5.49 -6.33 42.53
C VAL A 319 -5.26 -7.11 41.23
N ILE A 320 -4.41 -8.14 41.24
CA ILE A 320 -4.18 -9.03 40.08
C ILE A 320 -5.47 -9.77 39.69
N ALA A 321 -6.21 -10.29 40.67
CA ALA A 321 -7.50 -10.93 40.42
C ALA A 321 -8.48 -9.95 39.76
N ARG A 322 -8.57 -8.71 40.26
CA ARG A 322 -9.44 -7.70 39.66
C ARG A 322 -9.02 -7.33 38.24
N LEU A 323 -7.73 -7.16 37.95
CA LEU A 323 -7.25 -6.94 36.58
C LEU A 323 -7.62 -8.08 35.62
N ARG A 324 -7.61 -9.33 36.11
CA ARG A 324 -8.08 -10.49 35.33
C ARG A 324 -9.57 -10.36 34.98
N ASP A 325 -10.39 -9.98 35.96
CA ASP A 325 -11.84 -9.79 35.76
C ASP A 325 -12.14 -8.63 34.79
N LEU A 326 -11.28 -7.60 34.78
CA LEU A 326 -11.31 -6.48 33.83
C LEU A 326 -10.80 -6.86 32.42
N GLY A 327 -10.30 -8.08 32.24
CA GLY A 327 -9.94 -8.65 30.93
C GLY A 327 -8.45 -8.65 30.60
N HIS A 328 -7.56 -8.29 31.53
CA HIS A 328 -6.11 -8.39 31.32
C HIS A 328 -5.66 -9.84 31.37
N ARG A 329 -5.00 -10.30 30.29
CA ARG A 329 -4.62 -11.72 30.13
C ARG A 329 -3.19 -12.02 30.55
N ARG A 330 -2.29 -11.03 30.44
CA ARG A 330 -0.86 -11.15 30.76
C ARG A 330 -0.58 -10.43 32.08
N LEU A 331 -0.77 -11.15 33.18
CA LEU A 331 -0.62 -10.62 34.54
C LEU A 331 0.76 -10.99 35.11
N PRO A 332 1.27 -10.26 36.13
CA PRO A 332 2.52 -10.60 36.80
C PRO A 332 2.51 -12.03 37.37
N ASP A 333 3.67 -12.68 37.35
CA ASP A 333 3.86 -14.05 37.82
C ASP A 333 4.10 -14.13 39.33
N GLY A 334 3.80 -15.29 39.93
CA GLY A 334 4.12 -15.60 41.32
C GLY A 334 3.24 -14.93 42.37
N PRO A 335 3.35 -15.32 43.65
CA PRO A 335 2.65 -14.64 44.72
C PRO A 335 3.36 -13.31 45.03
N PRO A 336 2.77 -12.14 44.72
CA PRO A 336 3.32 -10.88 45.22
C PRO A 336 3.32 -10.87 46.76
N ALA A 337 4.10 -9.97 47.35
CA ALA A 337 4.08 -9.77 48.79
C ALA A 337 2.65 -9.52 49.30
N GLY A 338 2.27 -10.08 50.46
CA GLY A 338 0.95 -9.86 51.06
C GLY A 338 0.68 -8.41 51.49
N SER A 339 1.73 -7.59 51.59
CA SER A 339 1.65 -6.14 51.80
C SER A 339 2.84 -5.43 51.15
N VAL A 340 2.64 -4.17 50.77
CA VAL A 340 3.64 -3.29 50.16
C VAL A 340 3.76 -2.03 51.02
N THR A 341 4.98 -1.68 51.42
CA THR A 341 5.26 -0.47 52.22
C THR A 341 5.70 0.69 51.31
N ALA A 342 5.79 1.91 51.87
CA ALA A 342 6.36 3.04 51.14
C ALA A 342 7.85 2.81 50.81
N GLU A 343 8.61 2.17 51.71
CA GLU A 343 10.01 1.78 51.46
C GLU A 343 10.14 0.79 50.29
N ASP A 344 9.14 -0.07 50.07
CA ASP A 344 9.14 -0.97 48.92
C ASP A 344 8.98 -0.22 47.60
N LEU A 345 8.16 0.84 47.58
CA LEU A 345 8.03 1.69 46.40
C LEU A 345 9.33 2.43 46.09
N ASP A 346 10.08 2.86 47.11
CA ASP A 346 11.43 3.40 46.93
C ASP A 346 12.38 2.39 46.25
N LEU A 347 12.22 1.09 46.53
CA LEU A 347 13.02 0.07 45.86
C LEU A 347 12.57 -0.23 44.42
N ILE A 348 11.36 0.16 44.04
CA ILE A 348 10.77 -0.12 42.71
C ILE A 348 10.86 1.10 41.79
N GLU A 349 10.82 2.31 42.35
CA GLU A 349 10.94 3.58 41.63
C GLU A 349 12.36 4.15 41.83
N GLY A 350 13.20 3.97 40.81
CA GLY A 350 14.58 4.47 40.82
C GLY A 350 14.69 5.71 39.92
N VAL A 351 15.14 6.85 40.44
CA VAL A 351 15.39 8.03 39.60
C VAL A 351 16.88 8.15 39.30
N TRP A 352 17.25 8.14 38.02
CA TRP A 352 18.62 8.38 37.56
C TRP A 352 18.62 9.42 36.45
N ARG A 353 19.44 10.48 36.60
CA ARG A 353 19.54 11.60 35.65
C ARG A 353 18.19 12.18 35.21
N GLY A 354 17.25 12.31 36.15
CA GLY A 354 15.90 12.82 35.88
C GLY A 354 14.94 11.83 35.22
N ARG A 355 15.36 10.60 34.91
CA ARG A 355 14.49 9.53 34.41
C ARG A 355 14.09 8.59 35.53
N THR A 356 12.80 8.27 35.59
CA THR A 356 12.30 7.23 36.50
C THR A 356 12.44 5.87 35.82
N SER A 357 13.30 5.01 36.35
CA SER A 357 13.45 3.60 35.99
C SER A 357 12.40 2.78 36.74
N ARG A 358 11.66 1.96 35.99
CA ARG A 358 10.63 1.05 36.49
C ARG A 358 10.84 -0.32 35.84
N PRO A 359 11.54 -1.25 36.48
CA PRO A 359 11.98 -2.45 35.82
C PRO A 359 10.83 -3.42 35.55
N GLN A 360 10.97 -4.22 34.49
CA GLN A 360 10.04 -5.32 34.25
C GLN A 360 10.33 -6.48 35.22
N GLN A 361 9.32 -7.30 35.52
CA GLN A 361 9.44 -8.38 36.51
C GLN A 361 10.54 -9.41 36.19
N HIS A 362 10.78 -9.66 34.90
CA HIS A 362 11.81 -10.57 34.38
C HIS A 362 12.75 -9.84 33.41
N GLY A 363 12.88 -8.52 33.57
CA GLY A 363 13.62 -7.68 32.64
C GLY A 363 15.13 -7.73 32.83
N PRO A 364 15.93 -7.57 31.76
CA PRO A 364 17.39 -7.45 31.86
C PRO A 364 17.83 -6.17 32.59
N ASP A 365 16.93 -5.21 32.79
CA ASP A 365 17.14 -3.93 33.46
C ASP A 365 17.01 -4.00 35.00
N LEU A 366 16.79 -5.20 35.55
CA LEU A 366 16.54 -5.38 36.98
C LEU A 366 17.72 -5.12 37.90
N LEU A 367 18.93 -5.65 37.62
CA LEU A 367 20.09 -5.32 38.45
C LEU A 367 20.83 -3.98 38.12
N PRO A 368 20.73 -3.32 36.94
CA PRO A 368 21.08 -1.89 36.86
C PRO A 368 20.16 -1.05 37.74
N HIS A 369 18.86 -1.37 37.75
CA HIS A 369 17.91 -0.73 38.66
C HIS A 369 18.27 -0.96 40.14
N LEU A 370 18.64 -2.19 40.51
CA LEU A 370 19.16 -2.50 41.85
C LEU A 370 20.33 -1.59 42.23
N LEU A 371 21.30 -1.38 41.34
CA LEU A 371 22.45 -0.51 41.61
C LEU A 371 22.03 0.94 41.83
N VAL A 372 21.13 1.47 41.00
CA VAL A 372 20.59 2.84 41.16
C VAL A 372 19.93 3.00 42.53
N VAL A 373 19.08 2.05 42.88
CA VAL A 373 18.37 2.06 44.16
C VAL A 373 19.34 1.94 45.33
N CYS A 374 20.35 1.07 45.26
CA CYS A 374 21.37 0.93 46.30
C CYS A 374 22.20 2.20 46.49
N VAL A 375 22.68 2.82 45.41
CA VAL A 375 23.43 4.09 45.49
C VAL A 375 22.55 5.20 46.09
N ARG A 376 21.27 5.27 45.69
CA ARG A 376 20.33 6.29 46.19
C ARG A 376 19.95 6.10 47.65
N THR A 377 19.68 4.86 48.07
CA THR A 377 19.17 4.53 49.41
C THR A 377 20.26 4.21 50.42
N GLY A 378 21.49 3.97 49.97
CA GLY A 378 22.60 3.50 50.80
C GLY A 378 22.46 2.05 51.27
N ARG A 379 21.47 1.29 50.79
CA ARG A 379 21.27 -0.11 51.18
C ARG A 379 22.28 -1.05 50.53
N ALA A 380 22.66 -2.09 51.26
CA ALA A 380 23.48 -3.16 50.72
C ALA A 380 22.77 -3.87 49.55
N PRO A 381 23.44 -4.16 48.42
CA PRO A 381 22.80 -4.78 47.27
C PRO A 381 22.13 -6.13 47.55
N ALA A 382 22.68 -6.94 48.45
CA ALA A 382 22.07 -8.20 48.88
C ALA A 382 20.71 -8.00 49.56
N GLU A 383 20.59 -7.00 50.45
CA GLU A 383 19.34 -6.72 51.17
C GLU A 383 18.25 -6.20 50.22
N ALA A 384 18.60 -5.26 49.34
CA ALA A 384 17.69 -4.72 48.34
C ALA A 384 17.24 -5.80 47.34
N ALA A 385 18.16 -6.67 46.91
CA ALA A 385 17.83 -7.79 46.03
C ALA A 385 16.86 -8.77 46.68
N ASP A 386 17.10 -9.16 47.94
CA ASP A 386 16.20 -10.04 48.68
C ASP A 386 14.82 -9.42 48.88
N ARG A 387 14.75 -8.11 49.10
CA ARG A 387 13.47 -7.42 49.20
C ARG A 387 12.72 -7.39 47.87
N LEU A 388 13.39 -7.10 46.75
CA LEU A 388 12.79 -7.14 45.41
C LEU A 388 12.31 -8.55 45.04
N ARG A 389 13.07 -9.61 45.39
CA ARG A 389 12.61 -11.00 45.20
C ARG A 389 11.33 -11.30 45.97
N ARG A 390 11.23 -10.84 47.23
CA ARG A 390 9.99 -10.97 48.03
C ARG A 390 8.80 -10.21 47.44
N LEU A 391 9.04 -9.13 46.70
CA LEU A 391 8.01 -8.37 46.00
C LEU A 391 7.58 -9.03 44.67
N GLY A 392 8.30 -10.07 44.23
CA GLY A 392 7.98 -10.85 43.03
C GLY A 392 8.93 -10.64 41.85
N TYR A 393 10.00 -9.83 42.00
CA TYR A 393 10.98 -9.63 40.92
C TYR A 393 11.96 -10.80 40.81
N ALA A 394 12.24 -11.24 39.57
CA ALA A 394 13.13 -12.35 39.30
C ALA A 394 14.59 -11.89 39.16
N LEU A 395 15.21 -11.55 40.28
CA LEU A 395 16.65 -11.23 40.31
C LEU A 395 17.51 -12.50 40.38
N PRO A 396 18.54 -12.63 39.52
CA PRO A 396 19.45 -13.78 39.58
C PRO A 396 20.17 -13.83 40.94
N ALA A 397 20.44 -15.04 41.43
CA ALA A 397 21.16 -15.25 42.70
C ALA A 397 22.66 -14.95 42.59
N ARG A 398 23.21 -15.03 41.37
CA ARG A 398 24.60 -14.66 41.03
C ARG A 398 24.61 -13.24 40.42
N GLY A 399 25.69 -12.49 40.63
CA GLY A 399 25.88 -11.16 40.04
C GLY A 399 25.40 -9.97 40.87
N VAL A 400 24.97 -10.17 42.13
CA VAL A 400 24.73 -9.05 43.05
C VAL A 400 26.07 -8.63 43.67
N PRO A 401 26.58 -7.41 43.41
CA PRO A 401 27.86 -6.99 43.95
C PRO A 401 27.78 -6.77 45.46
N ALA A 402 28.92 -6.88 46.16
CA ALA A 402 28.98 -6.61 47.59
C ALA A 402 28.68 -5.12 47.92
N GLU A 403 29.10 -4.22 47.04
CA GLU A 403 28.94 -2.77 47.17
C GLU A 403 28.54 -2.15 45.82
N ALA A 404 27.67 -1.15 45.87
CA ALA A 404 27.29 -0.30 44.72
C ALA A 404 27.84 1.12 44.92
N ARG A 405 28.49 1.66 43.89
CA ARG A 405 29.11 3.00 43.87
C ARG A 405 28.51 3.84 42.76
N GLU A 406 28.55 5.17 42.91
CA GLU A 406 28.10 6.08 41.86
C GLU A 406 28.89 5.90 40.54
N SER A 407 30.18 5.56 40.64
CA SER A 407 31.01 5.23 39.48
C SER A 407 30.50 4.02 38.69
N ASP A 408 29.87 3.04 39.36
CA ASP A 408 29.34 1.84 38.70
C ASP A 408 28.19 2.19 37.76
N LEU A 409 27.34 3.14 38.18
CA LEU A 409 26.25 3.64 37.35
C LEU A 409 26.78 4.31 36.08
N ARG A 410 27.94 4.98 36.15
CA ARG A 410 28.60 5.53 34.96
C ARG A 410 29.16 4.41 34.09
N LEU A 411 29.77 3.37 34.66
CA LEU A 411 30.30 2.23 33.90
C LEU A 411 29.22 1.47 33.13
N ILE A 412 28.00 1.33 33.66
CA ILE A 412 26.91 0.60 32.99
C ILE A 412 25.97 1.50 32.18
N SER A 413 26.07 2.82 32.28
CA SER A 413 25.28 3.73 31.44
C SER A 413 25.84 3.74 30.02
N PRO A 414 25.02 3.77 28.96
CA PRO A 414 25.52 4.07 27.63
C PRO A 414 26.02 5.53 27.59
N PRO A 415 27.05 5.82 26.77
CA PRO A 415 27.63 7.16 26.69
C PRO A 415 26.83 8.16 25.85
N VAL A 416 26.03 7.69 24.89
CA VAL A 416 25.01 8.50 24.22
C VAL A 416 23.67 8.24 24.85
N GLN A 417 22.97 9.32 25.18
CA GLN A 417 21.66 9.27 25.81
C GLN A 417 20.61 9.01 24.74
N ASP A 418 20.40 7.74 24.40
CA ASP A 418 19.24 7.33 23.62
C ASP A 418 18.03 7.12 24.56
N ASP A 419 16.83 7.28 24.02
CA ASP A 419 15.56 7.06 24.73
C ASP A 419 15.26 5.56 24.92
N SER A 420 16.01 4.67 24.25
CA SER A 420 15.70 3.24 24.11
C SER A 420 16.10 2.36 25.31
N ALA A 421 17.25 2.61 25.97
CA ALA A 421 17.65 1.88 27.18
C ALA A 421 18.68 2.67 28.01
N PRO A 422 18.44 2.89 29.32
CA PRO A 422 19.37 3.66 30.17
C PRO A 422 20.65 2.91 30.56
N TRP A 423 20.80 1.62 30.24
CA TRP A 423 21.90 0.76 30.70
C TRP A 423 22.35 -0.23 29.61
N ILE A 424 23.62 -0.64 29.63
CA ILE A 424 24.09 -1.77 28.82
C ILE A 424 23.46 -3.09 29.30
N SER A 425 23.02 -3.91 28.34
CA SER A 425 22.42 -5.22 28.63
C SER A 425 23.44 -6.19 29.23
N TRP A 426 22.96 -7.12 30.04
CA TRP A 426 23.78 -8.07 30.79
C TRP A 426 23.80 -9.45 30.17
N ALA A 427 22.74 -9.77 29.44
CA ALA A 427 22.68 -10.98 28.64
C ALA A 427 23.58 -10.88 27.40
N GLU A 428 23.81 -9.65 26.93
CA GLU A 428 24.60 -9.35 25.76
C GLU A 428 26.07 -9.11 26.12
N PRO A 429 27.01 -9.45 25.21
CA PRO A 429 28.39 -9.05 25.34
C PRO A 429 28.54 -7.53 25.51
N VAL A 430 29.43 -7.10 26.40
CA VAL A 430 29.74 -5.68 26.55
C VAL A 430 30.56 -5.23 25.34
N PRO A 431 30.15 -4.19 24.60
CA PRO A 431 30.90 -3.78 23.42
C PRO A 431 32.32 -3.29 23.75
N VAL A 432 33.30 -3.60 22.90
CA VAL A 432 34.69 -3.15 23.02
C VAL A 432 34.76 -1.63 23.14
N GLY A 433 34.04 -0.92 22.27
CA GLY A 433 34.00 0.55 22.28
C GLY A 433 33.47 1.13 23.59
N HIS A 434 32.52 0.45 24.24
CA HIS A 434 31.98 0.88 25.54
C HIS A 434 33.04 0.79 26.64
N VAL A 435 33.77 -0.33 26.72
CA VAL A 435 34.83 -0.51 27.72
C VAL A 435 35.95 0.52 27.53
N LEU A 436 36.42 0.71 26.30
CA LEU A 436 37.47 1.67 25.99
C LEU A 436 37.04 3.11 26.26
N TYR A 437 35.81 3.48 25.89
CA TYR A 437 35.24 4.79 26.20
C TYR A 437 35.19 5.04 27.70
N ARG A 438 34.72 4.05 28.49
CA ARG A 438 34.61 4.18 29.95
C ARG A 438 35.97 4.22 30.65
N ALA A 439 36.94 3.47 30.15
CA ALA A 439 38.32 3.55 30.61
C ALA A 439 38.86 4.98 30.47
N HIS A 440 38.68 5.58 29.29
CA HIS A 440 39.08 6.96 29.05
C HIS A 440 38.29 7.96 29.92
N SER A 441 36.95 7.91 29.90
CA SER A 441 36.09 8.91 30.54
C SER A 441 36.20 8.92 32.07
N GLU A 442 36.46 7.77 32.69
CA GLU A 442 36.63 7.64 34.14
C GLU A 442 38.10 7.71 34.58
N GLY A 443 39.04 7.91 33.64
CA GLY A 443 40.49 7.91 33.93
C GLY A 443 40.99 6.57 34.47
N MET A 444 40.36 5.47 34.08
CA MET A 444 40.67 4.11 34.51
C MET A 444 41.47 3.38 33.43
N ASN A 445 42.26 2.39 33.85
CA ASN A 445 42.85 1.42 32.93
C ASN A 445 41.76 0.44 32.42
N VAL A 446 41.88 -0.05 31.19
CA VAL A 446 40.94 -1.00 30.57
C VAL A 446 40.72 -2.23 31.45
N GLY A 447 41.76 -2.83 32.02
CA GLY A 447 41.63 -4.00 32.90
C GLY A 447 40.86 -3.71 34.19
N ALA A 448 40.94 -2.48 34.72
CA ALA A 448 40.16 -2.07 35.89
C ALA A 448 38.66 -1.95 35.58
N VAL A 449 38.32 -1.41 34.40
CA VAL A 449 36.92 -1.36 33.93
C VAL A 449 36.39 -2.77 33.70
N VAL A 450 37.15 -3.64 33.04
CA VAL A 450 36.78 -5.04 32.78
C VAL A 450 36.55 -5.80 34.08
N ALA A 451 37.46 -5.67 35.05
CA ALA A 451 37.32 -6.31 36.35
C ALA A 451 36.06 -5.82 37.08
N ARG A 452 35.81 -4.50 37.09
CA ARG A 452 34.64 -3.94 37.76
C ARG A 452 33.33 -4.36 37.09
N LEU A 453 33.25 -4.40 35.76
CA LEU A 453 32.06 -4.88 35.05
C LEU A 453 31.75 -6.35 35.38
N ARG A 454 32.78 -7.21 35.51
CA ARG A 454 32.59 -8.60 35.95
C ARG A 454 32.08 -8.70 37.39
N GLU A 455 32.58 -7.86 38.30
CA GLU A 455 32.05 -7.78 39.68
C GLU A 455 30.58 -7.34 39.72
N LEU A 456 30.16 -6.49 38.77
CA LEU A 456 28.78 -6.04 38.61
C LEU A 456 27.88 -7.06 37.89
N GLY A 457 28.39 -8.26 37.59
CA GLY A 457 27.62 -9.35 36.99
C GLY A 457 27.62 -9.39 35.47
N HIS A 458 28.42 -8.57 34.79
CA HIS A 458 28.65 -8.73 33.35
C HIS A 458 29.64 -9.87 33.10
N ASP A 459 29.12 -11.06 32.82
CA ASP A 459 29.97 -12.24 32.59
C ASP A 459 30.61 -12.24 31.19
N ARG A 460 30.03 -11.49 30.24
CA ARG A 460 30.43 -11.45 28.82
C ARG A 460 31.19 -10.17 28.48
N VAL A 461 32.29 -9.91 29.18
CA VAL A 461 33.16 -8.74 28.92
C VAL A 461 34.32 -9.16 28.00
N PRO A 462 34.62 -8.40 26.93
CA PRO A 462 35.67 -8.74 25.97
C PRO A 462 37.05 -8.81 26.63
N GLU A 463 37.89 -9.69 26.10
CA GLU A 463 39.31 -9.75 26.46
C GLU A 463 40.04 -8.62 25.73
N LEU A 464 40.41 -7.58 26.47
CA LEU A 464 41.08 -6.40 25.94
C LEU A 464 42.48 -6.24 26.56
N PRO A 465 43.45 -5.71 25.80
CA PRO A 465 44.77 -5.40 26.35
C PRO A 465 44.64 -4.36 27.46
N ASP A 466 45.30 -4.61 28.61
CA ASP A 466 45.32 -3.66 29.72
C ASP A 466 46.20 -2.46 29.35
N ARG A 467 45.56 -1.32 29.06
CA ARG A 467 46.20 -0.07 28.62
C ARG A 467 45.40 1.17 29.01
N VAL A 468 46.09 2.30 29.06
CA VAL A 468 45.44 3.62 29.10
C VAL A 468 44.96 3.98 27.69
N VAL A 469 43.71 4.43 27.58
CA VAL A 469 43.10 4.86 26.32
C VAL A 469 43.41 6.34 26.08
N THR A 470 44.08 6.66 24.98
CA THR A 470 44.47 8.03 24.63
C THR A 470 43.34 8.81 23.95
N ASP A 471 43.50 10.13 23.79
CA ASP A 471 42.55 10.95 23.03
C ASP A 471 42.44 10.51 21.56
N ASP A 472 43.55 10.03 20.97
CA ASP A 472 43.55 9.51 19.60
C ASP A 472 42.79 8.17 19.51
N ASP A 473 42.95 7.30 20.50
CA ASP A 473 42.15 6.08 20.60
C ASP A 473 40.66 6.41 20.74
N LEU A 474 40.31 7.43 21.54
CA LEU A 474 38.94 7.89 21.69
C LEU A 474 38.34 8.39 20.37
N ARG A 475 39.11 9.13 19.56
CA ARG A 475 38.66 9.58 18.22
C ARG A 475 38.36 8.39 17.31
N LEU A 476 39.18 7.35 17.35
CA LEU A 476 38.97 6.14 16.54
C LEU A 476 37.69 5.41 16.92
N ILE A 477 37.43 5.25 18.23
CA ILE A 477 36.31 4.45 18.73
C ILE A 477 35.00 5.21 18.86
N THR A 478 34.94 6.52 18.60
CA THR A 478 33.71 7.31 18.75
C THR A 478 33.19 7.87 17.43
N ASP A 479 31.90 7.63 17.15
CA ASP A 479 31.19 8.26 16.05
C ASP A 479 30.59 9.59 16.50
N GLN A 480 30.93 10.66 15.79
CA GLN A 480 30.39 12.00 16.04
C GLN A 480 29.02 12.08 15.37
N ARG A 481 27.97 11.73 16.11
CA ARG A 481 26.57 11.86 15.67
C ARG A 481 25.92 13.08 16.30
N GLU A 482 24.82 13.55 15.72
CA GLU A 482 23.92 14.49 16.38
C GLU A 482 23.44 13.86 17.70
N GLY A 483 23.94 14.35 18.84
CA GLY A 483 23.71 13.76 20.17
C GLY A 483 24.98 13.39 20.95
N GLY A 484 26.17 13.45 20.34
CA GLY A 484 27.46 13.25 21.02
C GLY A 484 28.23 12.00 20.58
N PRO A 485 29.37 11.69 21.23
CA PRO A 485 30.25 10.59 20.84
C PRO A 485 29.64 9.23 21.17
N ALA A 486 29.20 8.48 20.15
CA ALA A 486 28.73 7.10 20.29
C ALA A 486 29.90 6.12 20.08
N PRO A 487 30.25 5.26 21.04
CA PRO A 487 31.26 4.24 20.83
C PRO A 487 30.87 3.30 19.70
N LEU A 488 31.87 2.81 18.99
CA LEU A 488 31.69 1.78 17.98
C LEU A 488 31.20 0.48 18.62
N THR A 489 30.36 -0.23 17.87
CA THR A 489 30.00 -1.63 18.09
C THR A 489 31.21 -2.54 17.89
N ASP A 490 31.09 -3.81 18.26
CA ASP A 490 32.19 -4.78 18.14
C ASP A 490 32.66 -5.00 16.68
N THR A 491 31.75 -4.82 15.72
CA THR A 491 32.10 -4.77 14.30
C THR A 491 32.51 -3.37 13.89
N VAL A 492 33.71 -3.23 13.31
CA VAL A 492 34.19 -1.98 12.71
C VAL A 492 33.88 -2.01 11.20
N PRO A 493 32.91 -1.22 10.71
CA PRO A 493 32.55 -1.22 9.31
C PRO A 493 33.68 -0.62 8.45
N TYR A 494 33.83 -1.11 7.23
CA TYR A 494 34.93 -0.71 6.34
C TYR A 494 35.03 0.80 6.13
N GLY A 495 33.89 1.48 5.96
CA GLY A 495 33.86 2.94 5.81
C GLY A 495 34.43 3.69 7.01
N ARG A 496 34.36 3.12 8.22
CA ARG A 496 34.99 3.67 9.42
C ARG A 496 36.51 3.52 9.38
N VAL A 497 37.02 2.40 8.88
CA VAL A 497 38.45 2.19 8.64
C VAL A 497 38.98 3.20 7.61
N VAL A 498 38.24 3.43 6.51
CA VAL A 498 38.57 4.45 5.49
C VAL A 498 38.64 5.84 6.11
N ARG A 499 37.67 6.21 6.97
CA ARG A 499 37.69 7.49 7.67
C ARG A 499 38.90 7.64 8.60
N ALA A 500 39.21 6.62 9.39
CA ALA A 500 40.38 6.62 10.27
C ALA A 500 41.68 6.76 9.48
N ALA A 501 41.79 6.07 8.34
CA ALA A 501 42.94 6.17 7.44
C ALA A 501 43.07 7.58 6.83
N GLU A 502 41.96 8.20 6.42
CA GLU A 502 41.94 9.58 5.91
C GLU A 502 42.36 10.59 6.98
N GLU A 503 41.78 10.53 8.19
CA GLU A 503 42.09 11.45 9.30
C GLU A 503 43.56 11.34 9.76
N ALA A 504 44.14 10.14 9.71
CA ALA A 504 45.53 9.89 10.06
C ALA A 504 46.52 10.08 8.90
N GLY A 505 46.04 10.23 7.66
CA GLY A 505 46.89 10.25 6.46
C GLY A 505 47.62 8.93 6.19
N THR A 506 47.04 7.80 6.62
CA THR A 506 47.64 6.45 6.52
C THR A 506 46.88 5.58 5.51
N GLY A 507 47.35 4.34 5.33
CA GLY A 507 46.66 3.32 4.53
C GLY A 507 45.55 2.61 5.32
N VAL A 508 44.59 2.03 4.61
CA VAL A 508 43.44 1.32 5.19
C VAL A 508 43.88 0.14 6.08
N LEU A 509 44.94 -0.58 5.68
CA LEU A 509 45.47 -1.71 6.46
C LEU A 509 46.08 -1.28 7.80
N GLU A 510 46.72 -0.11 7.84
CA GLU A 510 47.31 0.45 9.07
C GLU A 510 46.22 0.90 10.04
N ALA A 511 45.19 1.59 9.55
CA ALA A 511 44.02 1.95 10.34
C ALA A 511 43.29 0.71 10.89
N ALA A 512 43.13 -0.36 10.08
CA ALA A 512 42.54 -1.61 10.52
C ALA A 512 43.38 -2.29 11.61
N GLN A 513 44.70 -2.28 11.46
CA GLN A 513 45.61 -2.81 12.48
C GLN A 513 45.48 -2.04 13.79
N ARG A 514 45.31 -0.72 13.74
CA ARG A 514 45.09 0.09 14.93
C ARG A 514 43.81 -0.29 15.69
N TYR A 515 42.73 -0.62 14.97
CA TYR A 515 41.51 -1.17 15.60
C TYR A 515 41.77 -2.53 16.27
N ARG A 516 42.54 -3.42 15.65
CA ARG A 516 42.91 -4.71 16.26
C ARG A 516 43.76 -4.56 17.51
N GLU A 517 44.68 -3.60 17.54
CA GLU A 517 45.47 -3.25 18.73
C GLU A 517 44.62 -2.70 19.90
N LEU A 518 43.45 -2.14 19.59
CA LEU A 518 42.46 -1.70 20.57
C LEU A 518 41.55 -2.84 21.03
N GLY A 519 41.65 -4.02 20.41
CA GLY A 519 40.88 -5.21 20.77
C GLY A 519 39.64 -5.47 19.92
N TYR A 520 39.43 -4.73 18.82
CA TYR A 520 38.38 -5.07 17.85
C TYR A 520 38.83 -6.27 17.01
N THR A 521 38.10 -7.37 17.13
CA THR A 521 38.38 -8.61 16.42
C THR A 521 37.67 -8.69 15.07
N ASP A 522 36.53 -8.02 14.94
CA ASP A 522 35.72 -7.98 13.73
C ASP A 522 35.89 -6.65 12.98
N VAL A 523 36.98 -6.55 12.20
CA VAL A 523 37.27 -5.38 11.36
C VAL A 523 37.02 -5.75 9.90
N VAL A 524 35.96 -5.18 9.32
CA VAL A 524 35.54 -5.48 7.95
C VAL A 524 36.50 -4.86 6.95
N LEU A 525 37.04 -5.68 6.05
CA LEU A 525 37.93 -5.27 4.96
C LEU A 525 37.50 -5.98 3.66
N PRO A 526 37.57 -5.32 2.50
CA PRO A 526 37.45 -6.00 1.21
C PRO A 526 38.62 -6.97 1.00
N ASP A 527 38.46 -7.90 0.06
CA ASP A 527 39.51 -8.85 -0.34
C ASP A 527 40.85 -8.19 -0.73
N ASP A 528 40.79 -6.97 -1.25
CA ASP A 528 41.94 -6.23 -1.77
C ASP A 528 41.84 -4.76 -1.38
N PRO A 529 42.16 -4.45 -0.11
CA PRO A 529 42.08 -3.10 0.42
C PRO A 529 43.21 -2.24 -0.14
N SER A 530 42.95 -0.94 -0.31
CA SER A 530 43.97 0.01 -0.79
C SER A 530 45.23 -0.05 0.08
N ALA A 531 46.37 -0.33 -0.56
CA ALA A 531 47.69 -0.29 0.09
C ALA A 531 48.23 1.13 0.26
N GLY A 532 47.73 2.10 -0.51
CA GLY A 532 48.17 3.49 -0.48
C GLY A 532 47.42 4.35 0.55
N PRO A 533 47.97 5.53 0.91
CA PRO A 533 47.30 6.47 1.79
C PRO A 533 45.95 6.91 1.21
N VAL A 534 44.96 7.03 2.09
CA VAL A 534 43.59 7.41 1.71
C VAL A 534 43.53 8.92 1.45
N GLY A 535 43.12 9.30 0.24
CA GLY A 535 42.99 10.72 -0.14
C GLY A 535 41.81 11.42 0.53
N ALA A 536 41.88 12.75 0.61
CA ALA A 536 40.82 13.58 1.17
C ALA A 536 39.46 13.36 0.47
N GLY A 537 38.39 13.30 1.25
CA GLY A 537 37.01 13.07 0.80
C GLY A 537 36.63 11.60 0.61
N ALA A 538 37.51 10.64 0.90
CA ALA A 538 37.21 9.21 0.78
C ALA A 538 36.14 8.74 1.78
N ALA A 539 36.18 9.24 3.02
CA ALA A 539 35.18 8.96 4.05
C ALA A 539 33.79 9.43 3.61
N ALA A 540 33.70 10.61 2.99
CA ALA A 540 32.45 11.12 2.45
C ALA A 540 31.95 10.22 1.31
N LEU A 541 32.84 9.73 0.45
CA LEU A 541 32.50 8.86 -0.67
C LEU A 541 31.83 7.55 -0.24
N VAL A 542 32.22 6.97 0.91
CA VAL A 542 31.71 5.69 1.42
C VAL A 542 30.60 5.83 2.47
N ARG A 543 30.23 7.06 2.85
CA ARG A 543 29.16 7.34 3.80
C ARG A 543 27.82 7.51 3.09
N THR A 544 26.81 6.75 3.51
CA THR A 544 25.41 6.83 3.07
C THR A 544 24.54 7.54 4.11
N ASP A 545 23.27 7.79 3.79
CA ASP A 545 22.30 8.39 4.72
C ASP A 545 22.00 7.47 5.93
N THR A 546 22.17 6.16 5.76
CA THR A 546 21.83 5.14 6.76
C THR A 546 23.05 4.48 7.40
N GLY A 547 24.28 4.91 7.07
CA GLY A 547 25.51 4.30 7.57
C GLY A 547 26.63 4.24 6.54
N TRP A 548 27.41 3.17 6.53
CA TRP A 548 28.55 2.97 5.63
C TRP A 548 28.21 2.00 4.50
N LEU A 549 28.87 2.16 3.34
CA LEU A 549 28.81 1.14 2.30
C LEU A 549 29.45 -0.17 2.78
N ASP A 550 28.83 -1.28 2.42
CA ASP A 550 29.40 -2.62 2.56
C ASP A 550 30.33 -2.88 1.36
N PRO A 551 31.62 -3.23 1.57
CA PRO A 551 32.58 -3.47 0.49
C PRO A 551 32.21 -4.65 -0.44
N ASP A 552 31.48 -5.64 0.09
CA ASP A 552 31.14 -6.87 -0.63
C ASP A 552 29.75 -6.81 -1.28
N ALA A 553 28.97 -5.79 -0.96
CA ALA A 553 27.66 -5.55 -1.57
C ALA A 553 27.76 -4.70 -2.85
N LEU A 554 26.79 -4.87 -3.75
CA LEU A 554 26.61 -3.98 -4.89
C LEU A 554 26.36 -2.55 -4.42
N VAL A 555 27.24 -1.61 -4.80
CA VAL A 555 27.07 -0.20 -4.47
C VAL A 555 25.81 0.33 -5.17
N PRO A 556 24.83 0.88 -4.42
CA PRO A 556 23.59 1.34 -5.02
C PRO A 556 23.84 2.49 -6.02
N PRO A 557 23.30 2.44 -7.26
CA PRO A 557 23.44 3.52 -8.24
C PRO A 557 23.01 4.89 -7.69
N ARG A 558 21.95 4.92 -6.86
CA ARG A 558 21.50 6.14 -6.18
C ARG A 558 22.58 6.84 -5.36
N HIS A 559 23.46 6.07 -4.72
CA HIS A 559 24.55 6.60 -3.92
C HIS A 559 25.60 7.25 -4.81
N ILE A 560 25.98 6.55 -5.90
CA ILE A 560 26.93 7.04 -6.90
C ILE A 560 26.43 8.34 -7.52
N ILE A 561 25.16 8.39 -7.95
CA ILE A 561 24.54 9.56 -8.58
C ILE A 561 24.47 10.74 -7.59
N ARG A 562 24.04 10.51 -6.34
CA ARG A 562 24.01 11.58 -5.33
C ARG A 562 25.39 12.17 -5.08
N ARG A 563 26.42 11.33 -5.00
CA ARG A 563 27.81 11.78 -4.83
C ARG A 563 28.32 12.53 -6.05
N ALA A 564 28.05 12.01 -7.25
CA ALA A 564 28.39 12.66 -8.51
C ALA A 564 27.79 14.07 -8.59
N ARG A 565 26.49 14.22 -8.26
CA ARG A 565 25.79 15.51 -8.20
C ARG A 565 26.36 16.44 -7.13
N ALA A 566 26.61 15.94 -5.92
CA ALA A 566 27.14 16.75 -4.83
C ALA A 566 28.56 17.29 -5.11
N GLU A 567 29.36 16.54 -5.87
CA GLU A 567 30.74 16.90 -6.19
C GLU A 567 30.89 17.55 -7.58
N GLY A 568 29.80 17.67 -8.36
CA GLY A 568 29.86 18.22 -9.72
C GLY A 568 30.67 17.36 -10.68
N THR A 569 30.70 16.04 -10.48
CA THR A 569 31.42 15.08 -11.34
C THR A 569 30.45 14.08 -11.97
N GLY A 570 30.91 13.27 -12.93
CA GLY A 570 30.14 12.17 -13.49
C GLY A 570 30.11 10.92 -12.61
N PRO A 571 29.06 10.10 -12.68
CA PRO A 571 28.99 8.80 -11.99
C PRO A 571 30.20 7.89 -12.19
N ALA A 572 30.80 7.89 -13.39
CA ALA A 572 32.01 7.11 -13.67
C ALA A 572 33.22 7.52 -12.82
N GLY A 573 33.38 8.82 -12.55
CA GLY A 573 34.44 9.34 -11.70
C GLY A 573 34.32 8.85 -10.26
N ILE A 574 33.09 8.85 -9.73
CA ILE A 574 32.76 8.29 -8.42
C ILE A 574 33.04 6.78 -8.38
N GLY A 575 32.63 6.04 -9.42
CA GLY A 575 32.90 4.61 -9.54
C GLY A 575 34.40 4.27 -9.53
N ARG A 576 35.23 5.03 -10.27
CA ARG A 576 36.70 4.85 -10.26
C ARG A 576 37.31 5.04 -8.88
N ARG A 577 36.87 6.06 -8.14
CA ARG A 577 37.35 6.33 -6.77
C ARG A 577 36.91 5.26 -5.78
N LEU A 578 35.66 4.78 -5.88
CA LEU A 578 35.19 3.65 -5.07
C LEU A 578 36.00 2.37 -5.37
N ARG A 579 36.29 2.09 -6.64
CA ARG A 579 37.14 0.96 -7.04
C ARG A 579 38.56 1.07 -6.48
N ALA A 580 39.14 2.27 -6.46
CA ALA A 580 40.45 2.51 -5.84
C ALA A 580 40.45 2.27 -4.32
N LEU A 581 39.29 2.39 -3.65
CA LEU A 581 39.10 2.04 -2.24
C LEU A 581 38.78 0.56 -2.02
N GLY A 582 38.76 -0.28 -3.05
CA GLY A 582 38.50 -1.72 -2.94
C GLY A 582 37.05 -2.16 -3.17
N TYR A 583 36.13 -1.26 -3.54
CA TYR A 583 34.74 -1.64 -3.86
C TYR A 583 34.67 -2.24 -5.28
N ARG A 584 34.45 -3.56 -5.36
CA ARG A 584 34.47 -4.30 -6.63
C ARG A 584 33.10 -4.41 -7.29
N HIS A 585 32.04 -4.48 -6.50
CA HIS A 585 30.67 -4.62 -6.98
C HIS A 585 30.07 -3.24 -7.29
N LEU A 586 30.44 -2.69 -8.44
CA LEU A 586 29.88 -1.46 -8.98
C LEU A 586 28.85 -1.80 -10.08
N PRO A 587 27.85 -0.93 -10.30
CA PRO A 587 27.01 -1.00 -11.50
C PRO A 587 27.90 -0.99 -12.76
N GLY A 588 27.51 -1.76 -13.77
CA GLY A 588 28.36 -2.09 -14.93
C GLY A 588 28.96 -0.87 -15.65
N SER A 589 28.18 -0.26 -16.54
CA SER A 589 28.53 1.05 -17.13
C SER A 589 28.04 2.16 -16.22
N LEU A 590 28.88 3.17 -16.03
CA LEU A 590 28.51 4.43 -15.39
C LEU A 590 28.83 5.55 -16.38
N PRO A 591 27.95 6.54 -16.57
CA PRO A 591 28.19 7.63 -17.51
C PRO A 591 29.27 8.59 -16.98
N GLU A 592 30.05 9.18 -17.89
CA GLU A 592 31.07 10.21 -17.56
C GLU A 592 30.45 11.58 -17.26
N GLU A 593 29.22 11.83 -17.72
CA GLU A 593 28.50 13.08 -17.50
C GLU A 593 27.30 12.84 -16.56
N SER A 594 27.05 13.78 -15.64
CA SER A 594 25.87 13.76 -14.78
C SER A 594 24.65 14.36 -15.49
N HIS A 595 23.46 13.84 -15.18
CA HIS A 595 22.19 14.42 -15.64
C HIS A 595 21.45 14.99 -14.43
N PRO A 596 20.83 16.20 -14.53
CA PRO A 596 20.15 16.83 -13.41
C PRO A 596 19.05 15.95 -12.80
N ASP A 597 18.35 15.19 -13.66
CA ASP A 597 17.22 14.32 -13.28
C ASP A 597 17.60 12.85 -13.08
N ASP A 598 18.89 12.52 -12.93
CA ASP A 598 19.32 11.12 -12.76
C ASP A 598 18.61 10.41 -11.60
N LEU A 599 18.37 11.13 -10.49
CA LEU A 599 17.72 10.56 -9.30
C LEU A 599 16.23 10.28 -9.54
N GLU A 600 15.57 11.17 -10.25
CA GLU A 600 14.19 11.06 -10.66
C GLU A 600 14.04 9.89 -11.63
N ILE A 601 14.94 9.77 -12.62
CA ILE A 601 14.96 8.69 -13.62
C ILE A 601 15.03 7.30 -12.96
N ILE A 602 15.90 7.12 -11.95
CA ILE A 602 16.05 5.84 -11.24
C ILE A 602 15.04 5.64 -10.09
N SER A 603 14.15 6.61 -9.84
CA SER A 603 13.10 6.50 -8.84
C SER A 603 11.83 5.90 -9.45
N GLN A 604 11.13 5.04 -8.73
CA GLN A 604 9.93 4.35 -9.21
C GLN A 604 8.90 5.34 -9.75
N TYR A 605 8.58 5.19 -11.04
CA TYR A 605 7.73 6.10 -11.80
C TYR A 605 8.12 7.58 -11.68
N GLY A 606 9.36 7.94 -11.30
CA GLY A 606 9.85 9.32 -11.19
C GLY A 606 9.54 10.04 -9.87
N LEU A 607 9.08 9.34 -8.83
CA LEU A 607 8.47 9.97 -7.63
C LEU A 607 9.49 10.41 -6.57
N GLY A 608 10.76 10.06 -6.73
CA GLY A 608 11.85 10.41 -5.80
C GLY A 608 11.79 9.72 -4.43
N LYS A 609 10.86 8.78 -4.21
CA LYS A 609 10.63 8.13 -2.91
C LYS A 609 11.17 6.70 -2.84
N GLU A 610 10.83 5.89 -3.84
CA GLU A 610 11.31 4.50 -3.99
C GLU A 610 12.23 4.43 -5.20
N PHE A 611 13.26 3.60 -5.16
CA PHE A 611 14.26 3.49 -6.23
C PHE A 611 14.20 2.12 -6.89
N LEU A 612 14.48 2.08 -8.19
CA LEU A 612 14.53 0.85 -8.97
C LEU A 612 15.65 -0.07 -8.45
N ASP A 613 15.36 -1.36 -8.37
CA ASP A 613 16.35 -2.39 -8.10
C ASP A 613 17.17 -2.66 -9.38
N PRO A 614 18.50 -2.45 -9.38
CA PRO A 614 19.35 -2.75 -10.53
C PRO A 614 19.34 -4.22 -10.95
N GLY A 615 19.05 -5.14 -10.03
CA GLY A 615 18.98 -6.57 -10.29
C GLY A 615 17.71 -7.00 -11.03
N ARG A 616 16.66 -6.17 -11.03
CA ARG A 616 15.37 -6.46 -11.64
C ARG A 616 15.20 -5.71 -12.97
N PRO A 617 14.65 -6.36 -14.02
CA PRO A 617 14.25 -5.63 -15.22
C PRO A 617 13.27 -4.52 -14.88
N VAL A 618 13.51 -3.34 -15.43
CA VAL A 618 12.65 -2.16 -15.26
C VAL A 618 11.33 -2.39 -16.01
N ASP A 619 10.23 -1.95 -15.41
CA ASP A 619 8.90 -2.06 -16.02
C ASP A 619 8.85 -1.30 -17.36
N ARG A 620 8.17 -1.89 -18.35
CA ARG A 620 8.03 -1.32 -19.71
C ARG A 620 7.40 0.07 -19.71
N ALA A 621 6.48 0.35 -18.80
CA ALA A 621 5.80 1.63 -18.69
C ALA A 621 6.65 2.71 -17.99
N HIS A 622 7.68 2.32 -17.24
CA HIS A 622 8.45 3.27 -16.42
C HIS A 622 9.12 4.39 -17.23
N PRO A 623 9.84 4.13 -18.35
CA PRO A 623 10.43 5.20 -19.14
C PRO A 623 9.41 6.24 -19.63
N ARG A 624 8.22 5.79 -20.04
CA ARG A 624 7.12 6.66 -20.48
C ARG A 624 6.60 7.52 -19.33
N ASP A 625 6.32 6.92 -18.18
CA ASP A 625 5.72 7.62 -17.05
C ASP A 625 6.66 8.67 -16.46
N VAL A 626 7.97 8.37 -16.42
CA VAL A 626 9.02 9.32 -16.03
C VAL A 626 9.18 10.44 -17.05
N ALA A 627 9.25 10.10 -18.35
CA ALA A 627 9.36 11.07 -19.44
C ALA A 627 8.25 12.11 -19.39
N HIS A 628 7.01 11.65 -19.18
CA HIS A 628 5.87 12.55 -19.03
C HIS A 628 6.06 13.55 -17.89
N ARG A 629 6.53 13.07 -16.73
CA ARG A 629 6.69 13.93 -15.55
C ARG A 629 7.80 14.95 -15.71
N LEU A 630 8.92 14.52 -16.27
CA LEU A 630 10.12 15.35 -16.40
C LEU A 630 10.09 16.24 -17.64
N GLY A 631 9.17 15.98 -18.58
CA GLY A 631 9.10 16.74 -19.84
C GLY A 631 10.22 16.40 -20.83
N ILE A 632 10.94 15.29 -20.62
CA ILE A 632 11.99 14.78 -21.51
C ILE A 632 11.50 13.53 -22.26
N SER A 633 12.22 13.11 -23.30
CA SER A 633 11.79 11.97 -24.12
C SER A 633 11.94 10.63 -23.40
N ALA A 634 11.05 9.67 -23.68
CA ALA A 634 11.17 8.31 -23.14
C ALA A 634 12.42 7.57 -23.66
N TYR A 635 12.89 7.91 -24.86
CA TYR A 635 14.19 7.45 -25.38
C TYR A 635 15.34 7.90 -24.47
N GLU A 636 15.35 9.17 -24.07
CA GLU A 636 16.38 9.73 -23.19
C GLU A 636 16.35 9.07 -21.82
N VAL A 637 15.16 8.91 -21.22
CA VAL A 637 15.00 8.18 -19.95
C VAL A 637 15.49 6.74 -20.07
N ALA A 638 15.08 6.01 -21.11
CA ALA A 638 15.45 4.62 -21.32
C ALA A 638 16.96 4.45 -21.57
N SER A 639 17.54 5.30 -22.41
CA SER A 639 18.98 5.34 -22.67
C SER A 639 19.76 5.64 -21.40
N ARG A 640 19.26 6.57 -20.59
CA ARG A 640 19.89 6.93 -19.32
C ARG A 640 19.81 5.80 -18.29
N LEU A 641 18.69 5.09 -18.20
CA LEU A 641 18.56 3.89 -17.35
C LEU A 641 19.57 2.81 -17.73
N VAL A 642 19.70 2.52 -19.03
CA VAL A 642 20.71 1.56 -19.53
C VAL A 642 22.12 2.02 -19.20
N ALA A 643 22.43 3.30 -19.41
CA ALA A 643 23.73 3.87 -19.10
C ALA A 643 24.07 3.80 -17.60
N LEU A 644 23.07 3.85 -16.72
CA LEU A 644 23.19 3.71 -15.26
C LEU A 644 23.17 2.24 -14.78
N GLY A 645 23.14 1.27 -15.70
CA GLY A 645 23.24 -0.15 -15.41
C GLY A 645 21.91 -0.86 -15.15
N HIS A 646 20.77 -0.22 -15.40
CA HIS A 646 19.46 -0.86 -15.33
C HIS A 646 19.16 -1.66 -16.60
N ARG A 647 18.44 -2.78 -16.45
CA ARG A 647 18.05 -3.65 -17.57
C ARG A 647 16.64 -3.30 -18.03
N LEU A 648 16.49 -2.97 -19.31
CA LEU A 648 15.19 -2.86 -19.96
C LEU A 648 14.85 -4.16 -20.69
N PRO A 649 13.56 -4.52 -20.82
CA PRO A 649 13.12 -5.67 -21.60
C PRO A 649 13.09 -5.40 -23.12
N PHE A 650 13.64 -4.27 -23.56
CA PHE A 650 13.78 -3.82 -24.94
C PHE A 650 15.01 -2.93 -25.08
N VAL A 651 15.43 -2.64 -26.32
CA VAL A 651 16.54 -1.72 -26.62
C VAL A 651 15.97 -0.36 -27.01
N PRO A 652 16.34 0.75 -26.34
CA PRO A 652 15.85 2.08 -26.71
C PRO A 652 16.41 2.50 -28.07
N LEU A 653 15.58 3.09 -28.92
CA LEU A 653 15.93 3.58 -30.25
C LEU A 653 15.63 5.08 -30.35
N PRO A 654 16.45 5.89 -31.06
CA PRO A 654 16.21 7.33 -31.19
C PRO A 654 14.82 7.69 -31.75
N GLU A 655 14.26 6.84 -32.61
CA GLU A 655 12.91 6.99 -33.17
C GLU A 655 11.80 6.89 -32.12
N ASP A 656 12.06 6.33 -30.93
CA ASP A 656 11.08 6.26 -29.83
C ASP A 656 10.63 7.64 -29.36
N ALA A 657 11.49 8.67 -29.48
CA ALA A 657 11.10 10.04 -29.16
C ALA A 657 9.96 10.53 -30.08
N LEU A 658 10.05 10.20 -31.37
CA LEU A 658 9.01 10.50 -32.36
C LEU A 658 7.78 9.63 -32.12
N ILE A 659 7.94 8.33 -31.87
CA ILE A 659 6.81 7.42 -31.64
C ILE A 659 6.01 7.82 -30.40
N LEU A 660 6.65 8.30 -29.33
CA LEU A 660 5.97 8.56 -28.06
C LEU A 660 5.53 10.00 -27.86
N SER A 661 5.93 10.92 -28.75
CA SER A 661 5.39 12.28 -28.81
C SER A 661 3.95 12.25 -29.32
N GLN A 662 3.05 12.97 -28.66
CA GLN A 662 1.63 13.03 -29.02
C GLN A 662 1.41 13.48 -30.48
N ASN A 663 2.33 14.28 -31.03
CA ASN A 663 2.29 14.82 -32.39
C ASN A 663 3.33 14.20 -33.32
N ALA A 664 4.03 13.15 -32.88
CA ALA A 664 5.13 12.53 -33.61
C ALA A 664 6.20 13.52 -34.11
N ASP A 665 6.48 14.57 -33.34
CA ASP A 665 7.49 15.59 -33.62
C ASP A 665 8.75 15.45 -32.76
N GLY A 666 8.72 14.54 -31.77
CA GLY A 666 9.84 14.29 -30.87
C GLY A 666 9.84 15.19 -29.64
N ASP A 667 8.86 16.08 -29.54
CA ASP A 667 8.69 17.03 -28.45
C ASP A 667 7.49 16.68 -27.57
N ALA A 668 7.49 17.20 -26.34
CA ALA A 668 6.33 17.14 -25.47
C ALA A 668 5.14 17.93 -26.07
N PRO A 669 3.88 17.53 -25.80
CA PRO A 669 3.44 16.52 -24.84
C PRO A 669 3.61 15.07 -25.31
N TRP A 670 3.84 14.17 -24.36
CA TRP A 670 4.00 12.72 -24.60
C TRP A 670 2.67 11.98 -24.48
N VAL A 671 2.51 10.87 -25.21
CA VAL A 671 1.30 10.03 -25.10
C VAL A 671 1.26 9.41 -23.70
N LEU A 672 0.19 9.66 -22.97
CA LEU A 672 0.01 9.18 -21.59
C LEU A 672 -0.96 8.02 -21.45
N SER A 673 -1.94 7.99 -22.36
CA SER A 673 -2.97 6.98 -22.41
C SER A 673 -2.32 5.62 -22.62
N GLY A 674 -2.67 4.61 -21.82
CA GLY A 674 -2.26 3.21 -22.09
C GLY A 674 -2.79 2.67 -23.42
N ASP A 675 -3.64 3.44 -24.10
CA ASP A 675 -4.19 3.18 -25.42
C ASP A 675 -3.76 4.32 -26.37
N ALA A 676 -2.81 4.04 -27.27
CA ALA A 676 -2.39 4.97 -28.30
C ALA A 676 -3.39 4.89 -29.46
N GLY A 677 -4.35 5.83 -29.52
CA GLY A 677 -5.41 5.78 -30.53
C GLY A 677 -4.87 5.71 -31.98
N LEU A 678 -5.60 5.06 -32.89
CA LEU A 678 -5.18 4.79 -34.26
C LEU A 678 -4.60 6.00 -35.01
N GLY A 679 -5.17 7.19 -34.84
CA GLY A 679 -4.67 8.42 -35.48
C GLY A 679 -3.22 8.75 -35.12
N HIS A 680 -2.81 8.48 -33.88
CA HIS A 680 -1.42 8.64 -33.46
C HIS A 680 -0.50 7.63 -34.16
N VAL A 681 -0.90 6.35 -34.20
CA VAL A 681 -0.14 5.27 -34.85
C VAL A 681 0.10 5.59 -36.34
N LEU A 682 -0.95 6.03 -37.06
CA LEU A 682 -0.83 6.39 -38.48
C LEU A 682 0.04 7.62 -38.70
N ARG A 683 -0.04 8.60 -37.82
CA ARG A 683 0.82 9.78 -37.91
C ARG A 683 2.29 9.43 -37.68
N ALA A 684 2.60 8.67 -36.64
CA ALA A 684 3.98 8.23 -36.37
C ALA A 684 4.51 7.36 -37.52
N ALA A 685 3.70 6.45 -38.05
CA ALA A 685 4.04 5.64 -39.23
C ALA A 685 4.37 6.50 -40.44
N ARG A 686 3.54 7.53 -40.71
CA ARG A 686 3.75 8.48 -41.80
C ARG A 686 5.03 9.30 -41.66
N VAL A 687 5.30 9.82 -40.46
CA VAL A 687 6.51 10.63 -40.18
C VAL A 687 7.78 9.81 -40.32
N LEU A 688 7.76 8.56 -39.84
CA LEU A 688 8.92 7.68 -39.82
C LEU A 688 9.11 6.87 -41.11
N GLY A 689 8.12 6.87 -42.02
CA GLY A 689 8.13 6.01 -43.20
C GLY A 689 8.05 4.51 -42.86
N ARG A 690 7.37 4.17 -41.76
CA ARG A 690 7.17 2.81 -41.25
C ARG A 690 5.73 2.36 -41.46
N THR A 691 5.49 1.07 -41.30
CA THR A 691 4.13 0.53 -41.30
C THR A 691 3.44 0.81 -39.96
N PRO A 692 2.10 0.96 -39.94
CA PRO A 692 1.35 1.12 -38.68
C PRO A 692 1.56 -0.05 -37.70
N ALA A 693 1.74 -1.27 -38.22
CA ALA A 693 2.00 -2.46 -37.41
C ALA A 693 3.34 -2.40 -36.66
N GLU A 694 4.41 -1.94 -37.34
CA GLU A 694 5.72 -1.73 -36.68
C GLU A 694 5.61 -0.68 -35.55
N ILE A 695 4.83 0.39 -35.76
CA ILE A 695 4.62 1.42 -34.74
C ILE A 695 3.84 0.87 -33.54
N ASP A 696 2.76 0.12 -33.77
CA ASP A 696 1.96 -0.49 -32.70
C ASP A 696 2.76 -1.55 -31.90
N GLU A 697 3.55 -2.36 -32.59
CA GLU A 697 4.48 -3.31 -31.94
C GLU A 697 5.48 -2.56 -31.05
N ARG A 698 6.05 -1.47 -31.57
CA ARG A 698 7.01 -0.63 -30.83
C ARG A 698 6.39 0.05 -29.62
N LEU A 699 5.16 0.55 -29.73
CA LEU A 699 4.38 1.06 -28.59
C LEU A 699 4.15 -0.04 -27.54
N GLY A 700 3.91 -1.29 -27.95
CA GLY A 700 3.79 -2.44 -27.04
C GLY A 700 5.04 -2.68 -26.17
N GLU A 701 6.24 -2.37 -26.65
CA GLU A 701 7.47 -2.48 -25.85
C GLU A 701 7.51 -1.48 -24.69
N TYR A 702 6.84 -0.34 -24.83
CA TYR A 702 6.67 0.69 -23.78
C TYR A 702 5.39 0.49 -22.94
N GLY A 703 4.73 -0.66 -23.07
CA GLY A 703 3.57 -1.03 -22.25
C GLY A 703 2.25 -0.42 -22.68
N TYR A 704 2.13 0.06 -23.92
CA TYR A 704 0.83 0.40 -24.51
C TYR A 704 0.07 -0.86 -24.90
N ALA A 705 -1.26 -0.79 -24.87
CA ALA A 705 -2.11 -1.85 -25.37
C ALA A 705 -1.91 -2.01 -26.89
N GLN A 706 -1.47 -3.18 -27.31
CA GLN A 706 -1.39 -3.53 -28.73
C GLN A 706 -2.78 -3.70 -29.34
N HIS A 707 -2.90 -3.31 -30.60
CA HIS A 707 -4.15 -3.20 -31.31
C HIS A 707 -4.17 -4.12 -32.53
N THR A 708 -5.28 -4.83 -32.75
CA THR A 708 -5.53 -5.46 -34.06
C THR A 708 -5.91 -4.37 -35.05
N LEU A 709 -4.89 -3.81 -35.71
CA LEU A 709 -5.04 -2.79 -36.73
C LEU A 709 -5.81 -3.35 -37.93
N PRO A 710 -6.68 -2.56 -38.58
CA PRO A 710 -7.26 -2.94 -39.86
C PRO A 710 -6.15 -3.12 -40.92
N GLU A 711 -6.46 -3.80 -42.02
CA GLU A 711 -5.58 -3.84 -43.19
C GLU A 711 -5.53 -2.44 -43.81
N LEU A 712 -4.42 -1.73 -43.60
CA LEU A 712 -4.25 -0.31 -43.93
C LEU A 712 -3.27 -0.09 -45.08
N ASP A 713 -3.27 -0.99 -46.06
CA ASP A 713 -2.47 -0.83 -47.27
C ASP A 713 -2.84 0.50 -47.96
N GLY A 714 -1.89 1.45 -47.94
CA GLY A 714 -2.03 2.75 -48.61
C GLY A 714 -2.93 3.78 -47.91
N PHE A 715 -2.90 3.88 -46.57
CA PHE A 715 -3.49 5.04 -45.89
C PHE A 715 -2.81 6.35 -46.34
N ASP A 716 -3.57 7.45 -46.33
CA ASP A 716 -3.11 8.77 -46.80
C ASP A 716 -3.22 9.86 -45.72
N ASP A 717 -2.82 11.10 -46.07
CA ASP A 717 -2.86 12.24 -45.14
C ASP A 717 -4.31 12.63 -44.79
N VAL A 718 -5.30 12.28 -45.63
CA VAL A 718 -6.73 12.49 -45.36
C VAL A 718 -7.17 11.55 -44.24
N ASP A 719 -6.74 10.29 -44.24
CA ASP A 719 -7.05 9.33 -43.18
C ASP A 719 -6.55 9.81 -41.79
N ILE A 720 -5.36 10.43 -41.72
CA ILE A 720 -4.85 11.05 -40.48
C ILE A 720 -5.69 12.27 -40.09
N LEU A 721 -6.07 13.11 -41.08
CA LEU A 721 -6.86 14.32 -40.87
C LEU A 721 -8.23 14.00 -40.25
N VAL A 722 -8.94 13.00 -40.81
CA VAL A 722 -10.31 12.64 -40.36
C VAL A 722 -10.32 11.96 -38.99
N LEU A 723 -9.21 11.41 -38.52
CA LEU A 723 -9.06 10.84 -37.17
C LEU A 723 -8.74 11.89 -36.10
N SER A 724 -8.27 13.09 -36.48
CA SER A 724 -8.08 14.21 -35.55
C SER A 724 -9.42 14.84 -35.20
N GLN A 725 -9.73 15.01 -33.91
CA GLN A 725 -10.91 15.74 -33.46
C GLN A 725 -10.88 17.22 -33.86
N GLY A 726 -9.69 17.78 -34.13
CA GLY A 726 -9.52 19.15 -34.62
C GLY A 726 -9.54 19.26 -36.15
N LEU A 727 -9.50 18.14 -36.87
CA LEU A 727 -9.27 18.08 -38.32
C LEU A 727 -8.01 18.84 -38.76
N ASP A 728 -6.96 18.73 -37.95
CA ASP A 728 -5.64 19.35 -38.18
C ASP A 728 -4.52 18.29 -38.31
N GLY A 729 -4.92 17.01 -38.35
CA GLY A 729 -4.02 15.87 -38.35
C GLY A 729 -3.21 15.73 -37.06
N ARG A 730 -3.59 16.41 -35.98
CA ARG A 730 -2.95 16.37 -34.65
C ARG A 730 -3.91 15.83 -33.59
N ALA A 731 -3.36 15.50 -32.43
CA ALA A 731 -4.19 15.15 -31.29
C ALA A 731 -5.04 16.37 -30.83
N PRO A 732 -6.19 16.16 -30.16
CA PRO A 732 -6.73 14.88 -29.70
C PRO A 732 -7.34 14.02 -30.82
N TRP A 733 -7.16 12.70 -30.71
CA TRP A 733 -7.63 11.72 -31.70
C TRP A 733 -9.04 11.20 -31.36
N LEU A 734 -9.78 10.73 -32.36
CA LEU A 734 -11.02 10.00 -32.13
C LEU A 734 -10.75 8.72 -31.31
N PRO A 735 -11.55 8.41 -30.28
CA PRO A 735 -11.44 7.14 -29.57
C PRO A 735 -11.66 5.96 -30.52
N TRP A 736 -10.72 5.02 -30.53
CA TRP A 736 -10.73 3.92 -31.48
C TRP A 736 -11.97 3.02 -31.32
N ARG A 737 -12.52 2.53 -32.46
CA ARG A 737 -13.73 1.69 -32.56
C ARG A 737 -15.01 2.27 -31.96
N ARG A 738 -14.99 3.53 -31.51
CA ARG A 738 -16.22 4.25 -31.15
C ARG A 738 -16.85 4.87 -32.38
N THR A 739 -18.17 4.94 -32.36
CA THR A 739 -18.97 5.65 -33.36
C THR A 739 -18.67 7.15 -33.28
N PRO A 740 -18.05 7.74 -34.32
CA PRO A 740 -17.85 9.18 -34.41
C PRO A 740 -19.22 9.86 -34.48
N ALA A 741 -19.34 11.05 -33.89
CA ALA A 741 -20.55 11.85 -34.02
C ALA A 741 -20.75 12.24 -35.49
N VAL A 742 -22.01 12.27 -35.95
CA VAL A 742 -22.37 12.73 -37.31
C VAL A 742 -21.78 14.11 -37.60
N GLU A 743 -21.79 15.01 -36.61
CA GLU A 743 -21.14 16.33 -36.70
C GLU A 743 -19.67 16.23 -37.15
N HIS A 744 -18.91 15.29 -36.59
CA HIS A 744 -17.50 15.11 -36.93
C HIS A 744 -17.33 14.69 -38.39
N VAL A 745 -18.17 13.78 -38.87
CA VAL A 745 -18.18 13.31 -40.27
C VAL A 745 -18.49 14.46 -41.22
N LEU A 746 -19.48 15.31 -40.90
CA LEU A 746 -19.83 16.48 -41.71
C LEU A 746 -18.73 17.55 -41.73
N ARG A 747 -18.09 17.82 -40.59
CA ARG A 747 -16.94 18.74 -40.54
C ARG A 747 -15.77 18.21 -41.36
N ALA A 748 -15.49 16.91 -41.27
CA ALA A 748 -14.43 16.25 -42.03
C ALA A 748 -14.70 16.32 -43.54
N ALA A 749 -15.95 16.07 -43.97
CA ALA A 749 -16.38 16.22 -45.36
C ALA A 749 -16.14 17.65 -45.87
N ARG A 750 -16.55 18.66 -45.09
CA ARG A 750 -16.33 20.06 -45.43
C ARG A 750 -14.84 20.45 -45.49
N ALA A 751 -14.02 19.92 -44.57
CA ALA A 751 -12.59 20.23 -44.50
C ALA A 751 -11.79 19.60 -45.65
N THR A 752 -12.19 18.40 -46.09
CA THR A 752 -11.50 17.63 -47.14
C THR A 752 -12.04 17.94 -48.54
N GLY A 753 -13.29 18.41 -48.64
CA GLY A 753 -14.02 18.54 -49.90
C GLY A 753 -14.68 17.24 -50.38
N ASP A 754 -14.56 16.15 -49.62
CA ASP A 754 -15.20 14.87 -49.92
C ASP A 754 -16.66 14.85 -49.44
N SER A 755 -17.45 13.90 -49.98
CA SER A 755 -18.82 13.70 -49.50
C SER A 755 -18.84 13.08 -48.08
N PRO A 756 -19.86 13.37 -47.25
CA PRO A 756 -20.02 12.72 -45.94
C PRO A 756 -20.01 11.18 -46.01
N VAL A 757 -20.58 10.61 -47.08
CA VAL A 757 -20.57 9.16 -47.32
C VAL A 757 -19.14 8.64 -47.52
N ALA A 758 -18.33 9.32 -48.34
CA ALA A 758 -16.93 8.94 -48.55
C ALA A 758 -16.10 9.02 -47.25
N ILE A 759 -16.35 10.02 -46.40
CA ILE A 759 -15.71 10.12 -45.08
C ILE A 759 -16.16 8.99 -44.15
N ALA A 760 -17.45 8.67 -44.14
CA ALA A 760 -17.98 7.56 -43.35
C ALA A 760 -17.39 6.21 -43.78
N GLU A 761 -17.25 5.98 -45.09
CA GLU A 761 -16.59 4.79 -45.66
C GLU A 761 -15.11 4.72 -45.25
N ARG A 762 -14.39 5.84 -45.32
CA ARG A 762 -12.99 5.93 -44.86
C ARG A 762 -12.87 5.59 -43.37
N LEU A 763 -13.66 6.21 -42.51
CA LEU A 763 -13.65 5.93 -41.07
C LEU A 763 -14.05 4.48 -40.77
N THR A 764 -14.96 3.89 -41.55
CA THR A 764 -15.34 2.47 -41.45
C THR A 764 -14.19 1.54 -41.81
N ARG A 765 -13.45 1.84 -42.88
CA ARG A 765 -12.21 1.11 -43.24
C ARG A 765 -11.14 1.24 -42.15
N LEU A 766 -11.07 2.38 -41.47
CA LEU A 766 -10.20 2.62 -40.31
C LEU A 766 -10.73 1.94 -39.02
N GLY A 767 -11.82 1.18 -39.09
CA GLY A 767 -12.35 0.38 -37.99
C GLY A 767 -13.32 1.11 -37.05
N HIS A 768 -13.85 2.27 -37.44
CA HIS A 768 -14.90 2.97 -36.70
C HIS A 768 -16.29 2.58 -37.22
N ALA A 769 -17.25 2.29 -36.33
CA ALA A 769 -18.62 2.09 -36.73
C ALA A 769 -19.31 3.44 -36.99
N VAL A 770 -19.49 3.84 -38.25
CA VAL A 770 -20.15 5.11 -38.60
C VAL A 770 -21.58 4.85 -39.06
N GLU A 771 -22.54 5.49 -38.38
CA GLU A 771 -23.94 5.53 -38.82
C GLU A 771 -24.20 6.90 -39.46
N LEU A 772 -24.30 6.92 -40.78
CA LEU A 772 -24.64 8.12 -41.53
C LEU A 772 -25.77 7.81 -42.53
N PRO A 773 -26.86 8.58 -42.56
CA PRO A 773 -27.86 8.42 -43.59
C PRO A 773 -27.31 8.81 -44.97
N VAL A 774 -27.67 8.06 -46.00
CA VAL A 774 -27.16 8.20 -47.38
C VAL A 774 -27.43 9.58 -47.99
N THR A 775 -28.38 10.33 -47.43
CA THR A 775 -28.80 11.65 -47.90
C THR A 775 -28.12 12.83 -47.23
N ALA A 776 -27.22 12.60 -46.26
CA ALA A 776 -26.55 13.68 -45.53
C ALA A 776 -25.52 14.42 -46.41
N ASP A 777 -25.57 15.74 -46.38
CA ASP A 777 -24.66 16.63 -47.11
C ASP A 777 -23.75 17.44 -46.16
N ALA A 778 -22.58 17.88 -46.63
CA ALA A 778 -21.66 18.68 -45.83
C ALA A 778 -22.29 20.02 -45.35
N ASP A 779 -23.24 20.57 -46.12
CA ASP A 779 -24.01 21.76 -45.77
C ASP A 779 -25.01 21.53 -44.62
N ASP A 780 -25.25 20.27 -44.22
CA ASP A 780 -26.09 19.94 -43.06
C ASP A 780 -25.37 20.12 -41.72
N LEU A 781 -24.08 20.46 -41.73
CA LEU A 781 -23.30 20.73 -40.51
C LEU A 781 -23.93 21.83 -39.65
N GLU A 782 -24.37 22.93 -40.27
CA GLU A 782 -25.00 24.04 -39.54
C GLU A 782 -26.33 23.60 -38.91
N VAL A 783 -27.05 22.66 -39.55
CA VAL A 783 -28.26 22.05 -39.01
C VAL A 783 -27.93 21.15 -37.82
N ALA A 784 -26.90 20.32 -37.93
CA ALA A 784 -26.45 19.43 -36.85
C ALA A 784 -25.97 20.21 -35.61
N LEU A 785 -25.22 21.29 -35.78
CA LEU A 785 -24.73 22.15 -34.68
C LEU A 785 -25.85 22.94 -33.99
N ALA A 786 -26.93 23.25 -34.71
CA ALA A 786 -28.05 24.00 -34.17
C ALA A 786 -28.98 23.14 -33.29
N LEU A 787 -28.83 21.80 -33.32
CA LEU A 787 -29.67 20.86 -32.59
C LEU A 787 -29.45 20.93 -31.07
N PRO A 788 -30.52 20.88 -30.26
CA PRO A 788 -30.39 20.58 -28.84
C PRO A 788 -29.93 19.13 -28.66
N LYS A 789 -29.16 18.83 -27.60
CA LYS A 789 -28.72 17.46 -27.28
C LYS A 789 -29.95 16.54 -27.17
N PRO A 790 -30.14 15.56 -28.07
CA PRO A 790 -31.40 14.85 -28.18
C PRO A 790 -31.50 13.76 -27.10
N ASN A 791 -32.66 13.71 -26.42
CA ASN A 791 -33.11 12.57 -25.60
C ASN A 791 -34.37 11.94 -26.23
N GLY A 792 -34.42 11.85 -27.57
CA GLY A 792 -35.58 11.33 -28.30
C GLY A 792 -35.88 12.10 -29.60
N PRO A 793 -37.00 11.79 -30.28
CA PRO A 793 -37.47 12.55 -31.45
C PRO A 793 -37.74 14.01 -31.07
N LEU A 794 -37.42 14.92 -31.99
CA LEU A 794 -37.58 16.36 -31.77
C LEU A 794 -39.05 16.73 -31.65
N LYS A 795 -39.33 17.73 -30.82
CA LYS A 795 -40.62 18.41 -30.79
C LYS A 795 -40.67 19.51 -31.85
N MET A 796 -41.87 19.88 -32.28
CA MET A 796 -42.08 20.98 -33.23
C MET A 796 -41.38 22.28 -32.81
N GLU A 797 -41.43 22.61 -31.52
CA GLU A 797 -40.78 23.81 -30.96
C GLU A 797 -39.26 23.81 -31.16
N GLU A 798 -38.63 22.63 -31.08
CA GLU A 798 -37.19 22.45 -31.28
C GLU A 798 -36.82 22.60 -32.75
N VAL A 799 -37.64 22.03 -33.66
CA VAL A 799 -37.50 22.23 -35.11
C VAL A 799 -37.62 23.71 -35.47
N LEU A 800 -38.60 24.43 -34.92
CA LEU A 800 -38.77 25.87 -35.14
C LEU A 800 -37.63 26.71 -34.53
N THR A 801 -37.01 26.23 -33.46
CA THR A 801 -35.82 26.86 -32.87
C THR A 801 -34.62 26.77 -33.82
N VAL A 802 -34.41 25.59 -34.44
CA VAL A 802 -33.36 25.40 -35.47
C VAL A 802 -33.63 26.27 -36.70
N VAL A 803 -34.88 26.33 -37.17
CA VAL A 803 -35.33 27.25 -38.24
C VAL A 803 -34.99 28.70 -37.91
N GLY A 804 -35.30 29.13 -36.69
CA GLY A 804 -35.06 30.51 -36.23
C GLY A 804 -33.58 30.88 -36.22
N ARG A 805 -32.70 29.94 -35.86
CA ARG A 805 -31.25 30.14 -35.81
C ARG A 805 -30.61 30.19 -37.20
N LEU A 806 -31.04 29.31 -38.11
CA LEU A 806 -30.38 29.13 -39.41
C LEU A 806 -31.02 29.97 -40.53
N GLY A 807 -32.19 30.55 -40.29
CA GLY A 807 -32.90 31.36 -41.30
C GLY A 807 -33.47 30.57 -42.48
N LEU A 808 -33.44 29.23 -42.42
CA LEU A 808 -34.03 28.32 -43.40
C LEU A 808 -35.56 28.34 -43.32
N SER A 809 -36.24 27.76 -44.32
CA SER A 809 -37.68 27.51 -44.20
C SER A 809 -37.94 26.27 -43.33
N PRO A 810 -39.08 26.19 -42.62
CA PRO A 810 -39.45 24.99 -41.87
C PRO A 810 -39.41 23.70 -42.69
N ALA A 811 -39.85 23.73 -43.95
CA ALA A 811 -39.79 22.58 -44.85
C ALA A 811 -38.35 22.16 -45.18
N GLU A 812 -37.45 23.13 -45.40
CA GLU A 812 -36.04 22.86 -45.66
C GLU A 812 -35.33 22.29 -44.42
N THR A 813 -35.54 22.89 -43.25
CA THR A 813 -34.99 22.37 -41.98
C THR A 813 -35.50 20.97 -41.69
N ALA A 814 -36.80 20.71 -41.86
CA ALA A 814 -37.38 19.38 -41.65
C ALA A 814 -36.79 18.33 -42.60
N ARG A 815 -36.59 18.69 -43.88
CA ARG A 815 -35.95 17.81 -44.87
C ARG A 815 -34.51 17.47 -44.48
N ARG A 816 -33.71 18.47 -44.10
CA ARG A 816 -32.31 18.28 -43.68
C ARG A 816 -32.20 17.49 -42.37
N LEU A 817 -33.09 17.72 -41.40
CA LEU A 817 -33.15 16.93 -40.17
C LEU A 817 -33.52 15.47 -40.43
N THR A 818 -34.48 15.23 -41.32
CA THR A 818 -34.84 13.87 -41.77
C THR A 818 -33.67 13.22 -42.51
N ALA A 819 -32.96 13.98 -43.35
CA ALA A 819 -31.78 13.52 -44.05
C ALA A 819 -30.60 13.18 -43.11
N LEU A 820 -30.56 13.78 -41.91
CA LEU A 820 -29.62 13.43 -40.83
C LEU A 820 -30.13 12.28 -39.93
N GLY A 821 -31.26 11.65 -40.26
CA GLY A 821 -31.82 10.53 -39.50
C GLY A 821 -32.47 10.96 -38.17
N VAL A 822 -32.71 12.27 -37.99
CA VAL A 822 -33.35 12.80 -36.78
C VAL A 822 -34.86 12.63 -36.89
N GLY A 823 -35.46 11.92 -35.94
CA GLY A 823 -36.91 11.77 -35.86
C GLY A 823 -37.58 13.12 -35.60
N ILE A 824 -38.44 13.57 -36.53
CA ILE A 824 -39.24 14.80 -36.41
C ILE A 824 -40.74 14.48 -36.44
N PRO A 825 -41.62 15.38 -35.96
CA PRO A 825 -43.07 15.19 -36.02
C PRO A 825 -43.58 15.08 -37.47
N ASP A 826 -44.50 14.14 -37.71
CA ASP A 826 -45.17 13.96 -39.01
C ASP A 826 -46.26 15.02 -39.21
N VAL A 827 -45.86 16.19 -39.72
CA VAL A 827 -46.74 17.32 -40.01
C VAL A 827 -46.26 18.09 -41.24
N THR A 828 -47.17 18.74 -41.95
CA THR A 828 -46.81 19.55 -43.12
C THR A 828 -46.07 20.82 -42.70
N TYR A 829 -44.78 20.89 -43.00
CA TYR A 829 -43.96 22.08 -42.77
C TYR A 829 -44.10 23.08 -43.93
N PRO A 830 -44.27 24.39 -43.68
CA PRO A 830 -44.42 25.37 -44.75
C PRO A 830 -43.09 25.69 -45.46
N ASP A 831 -43.16 25.85 -46.78
CA ASP A 831 -42.02 26.22 -47.63
C ASP A 831 -41.56 27.67 -47.45
N ARG A 832 -42.45 28.54 -46.97
CA ARG A 832 -42.16 29.95 -46.68
C ARG A 832 -42.02 30.13 -45.19
N ARG A 833 -40.95 30.84 -44.79
CA ARG A 833 -40.82 31.35 -43.42
C ARG A 833 -42.06 32.20 -43.11
N PRO A 834 -42.86 31.85 -42.08
CA PRO A 834 -43.96 32.71 -41.67
C PRO A 834 -43.37 34.09 -41.34
N ALA A 835 -43.94 35.14 -41.94
CA ALA A 835 -43.49 36.51 -41.69
C ALA A 835 -43.51 36.77 -40.18
N PRO A 836 -42.50 37.45 -39.60
CA PRO A 836 -42.45 37.70 -38.17
C PRO A 836 -43.75 38.38 -37.77
N THR A 837 -44.56 37.67 -36.98
CA THR A 837 -45.82 38.20 -36.46
C THR A 837 -45.44 39.41 -35.62
N ARG A 838 -45.83 40.61 -36.07
CA ARG A 838 -45.63 41.84 -35.27
C ARG A 838 -46.16 41.58 -33.86
N PRO A 839 -45.39 41.86 -32.80
CA PRO A 839 -45.87 41.65 -31.45
C PRO A 839 -47.16 42.46 -31.26
N ARG A 840 -48.25 41.79 -30.88
CA ARG A 840 -49.45 42.48 -30.40
C ARG A 840 -49.01 43.26 -29.16
N ARG A 841 -49.01 44.60 -29.25
CA ARG A 841 -48.89 45.45 -28.07
C ARG A 841 -50.07 45.15 -27.12
N PRO A 842 -49.84 45.15 -25.80
CA PRO A 842 -50.82 44.75 -24.80
C PRO A 842 -52.10 45.59 -24.85
#